data_AF-A0A2V6GUH1-F1
#
_entry.id   AF-A0A2V6GUH1-F1
#
_cell.length_a   1.000
_cell.length_b   1.000
_cell.length_c   1.000
_cell.angle_alpha   90.00
_cell.angle_beta   90.00
_cell.angle_gamma   90.00
#
_symmetry.space_group_name_H-M   'P 1'
#
loop_
_entity.id
_entity.type
_entity.pdbx_description
1 polymer ?
#
loop_
_entity_poly.entity_id
_entity_poly.type
_entity_poly.pdbx_seq_one_letter_code
_entity_poly.pdbx_strand_id
1 'polypeptide(L)'
;MLRVVASLDSSAQSDVDLRMAKISRSDQPVWQQNAIFQFFASLKLAVVLLAVLIAGAIVGTLYESSFDAKVARAYVYGAPWFNAWLVLLGANLTVSALSRWPWKKYHSAFLITHLGIITLLIGSLAGRILGVEGTITLFKGEAPTNRLLVDQHQLRVHDIDGIIKGYPAEFLHHPPSPQHPKNLGALASGARLQIVDYALEIEGKLNPKPLKDGGAPAIHFKIETAMMNQHLESWLMADDPQHGNFSMGLANIELKRGSAPTSPSSITSTSKNEEKDLEESIFAFSKAPDEQIGHVNKGGSTGAKVQLEPPRNRNKGRVLISLGGKESSFDVAENVGREMKIEKTPFTLKIDNYWADFRIENGKPGSISDQPNNPAVLVTIRGKAVPATIGETKNPHGAGELPTTGGPPTMPAAGDAAPNHLTLFVANDSAISYELFSRKSGKSSGKIDINKPLTTGWADWQLVIDKAMPHAEQWMDFRPAKSETTSTSAGAAELPDGVRIRVEQNGETLEQWVPAGWQVTVPTLPNETMVAYGWKTLPLPIGLELLDFEVKRNEGSDSPAGFKSTLRVSNSDGESATGACWMNHPLSYPSSWLRTWTGFTYKISQASWNPDNLGQSSVQILRDPGWLLKWIGSLLVVIGVFMMFYLQPYRKQTEGEPITLTGPKPKNRKQELHPVAR
;
A
#
# COMPACT_ATOMS: atom_id res chain seq x y z
N MET A 1 -10.56 -51.38 -69.56
CA MET A 1 -11.43 -50.53 -70.41
C MET A 1 -12.10 -49.45 -69.54
N LEU A 2 -11.31 -48.60 -68.89
CA LEU A 2 -11.80 -47.54 -67.99
C LEU A 2 -10.81 -46.38 -68.02
N ARG A 3 -10.98 -45.49 -69.01
CA ARG A 3 -10.34 -44.17 -69.11
C ARG A 3 -10.94 -43.42 -70.30
N VAL A 4 -12.13 -42.82 -70.14
CA VAL A 4 -12.60 -41.75 -71.08
C VAL A 4 -13.45 -40.65 -70.41
N VAL A 5 -14.17 -40.87 -69.31
CA VAL A 5 -15.20 -39.87 -68.90
C VAL A 5 -14.74 -38.76 -67.93
N ALA A 6 -13.54 -38.82 -67.34
CA ALA A 6 -13.14 -37.88 -66.28
C ALA A 6 -12.49 -36.55 -66.73
N SER A 7 -12.36 -36.28 -68.03
CA SER A 7 -11.51 -35.18 -68.53
C SER A 7 -12.24 -33.94 -69.08
N LEU A 8 -13.57 -33.97 -69.23
CA LEU A 8 -14.30 -32.88 -69.89
C LEU A 8 -15.11 -31.97 -68.94
N ASP A 9 -15.38 -32.41 -67.70
CA ASP A 9 -16.18 -31.64 -66.75
C ASP A 9 -15.32 -30.70 -65.87
N SER A 10 -14.06 -31.07 -65.61
CA SER A 10 -13.16 -30.28 -64.75
C SER A 10 -12.74 -28.94 -65.37
N SER A 11 -12.60 -28.85 -66.69
CA SER A 11 -12.15 -27.61 -67.35
C SER A 11 -13.28 -26.59 -67.52
N ALA A 12 -14.52 -27.07 -67.71
CA ALA A 12 -15.70 -26.22 -67.82
C ALA A 12 -16.12 -25.66 -66.45
N GLN A 13 -16.05 -26.47 -65.39
CA GLN A 13 -16.31 -26.02 -64.01
C GLN A 13 -15.27 -24.99 -63.57
N SER A 14 -13.97 -25.21 -63.88
CA SER A 14 -12.91 -24.27 -63.52
C SER A 14 -13.01 -22.94 -64.28
N ASP A 15 -13.40 -22.96 -65.56
CA ASP A 15 -13.57 -21.73 -66.36
C ASP A 15 -14.81 -20.94 -65.95
N VAL A 16 -15.88 -21.61 -65.50
CA VAL A 16 -17.09 -20.96 -64.98
C VAL A 16 -16.83 -20.36 -63.60
N ASP A 17 -16.11 -21.04 -62.72
CA ASP A 17 -15.70 -20.51 -61.41
C ASP A 17 -14.69 -19.36 -61.56
N LEU A 18 -13.76 -19.43 -62.50
CA LEU A 18 -12.85 -18.33 -62.85
C LEU A 18 -13.59 -17.14 -63.47
N ARG A 19 -14.60 -17.38 -64.32
CA ARG A 19 -15.43 -16.31 -64.90
C ARG A 19 -16.36 -15.68 -63.87
N MET A 20 -16.98 -16.45 -62.98
CA MET A 20 -17.82 -15.95 -61.89
C MET A 20 -17.00 -15.17 -60.84
N ALA A 21 -15.79 -15.63 -60.50
CA ALA A 21 -14.85 -14.90 -59.65
C ALA A 21 -14.32 -13.61 -60.31
N LYS A 22 -14.27 -13.55 -61.65
CA LYS A 22 -13.91 -12.34 -62.41
C LYS A 22 -15.07 -11.35 -62.52
N ILE A 23 -16.31 -11.85 -62.60
CA ILE A 23 -17.54 -11.03 -62.70
C ILE A 23 -17.92 -10.42 -61.34
N SER A 24 -17.58 -11.04 -60.20
CA SER A 24 -17.78 -10.42 -58.88
C SER A 24 -16.74 -9.34 -58.52
N ARG A 25 -15.64 -9.22 -59.28
CA ARG A 25 -14.55 -8.27 -59.04
C ARG A 25 -14.73 -6.91 -59.69
N SER A 26 -15.63 -6.77 -60.68
CA SER A 26 -15.78 -5.54 -61.47
C SER A 26 -16.50 -4.39 -60.76
N ASP A 27 -17.22 -4.66 -59.66
CA ASP A 27 -17.99 -3.65 -58.91
C ASP A 27 -17.27 -3.13 -57.64
N GLN A 28 -16.08 -3.64 -57.33
CA GLN A 28 -15.31 -3.18 -56.17
C GLN A 28 -14.43 -1.96 -56.53
N PRO A 29 -14.47 -0.87 -55.74
CA PRO A 29 -13.59 0.27 -55.90
C PRO A 29 -12.12 -0.14 -56.02
N VAL A 30 -11.37 0.55 -56.89
CA VAL A 30 -9.94 0.24 -57.19
C VAL A 30 -9.07 0.18 -55.92
N TRP A 31 -9.39 0.98 -54.89
CA TRP A 31 -8.66 0.97 -53.62
C TRP A 31 -8.84 -0.32 -52.80
N GLN A 32 -9.96 -1.04 -52.96
CA GLN A 32 -10.20 -2.34 -52.29
C GLN A 32 -9.42 -3.49 -52.95
N GLN A 33 -8.95 -3.30 -54.18
CA GLN A 33 -8.19 -4.31 -54.93
C GLN A 33 -6.69 -4.31 -54.57
N ASN A 34 -6.23 -3.33 -53.79
CA ASN A 34 -4.85 -3.25 -53.33
C ASN A 34 -4.50 -4.44 -52.41
N ALA A 35 -3.39 -5.12 -52.70
CA ALA A 35 -2.91 -6.25 -51.91
C ALA A 35 -2.71 -5.93 -50.42
N ILE A 36 -2.28 -4.69 -50.10
CA ILE A 36 -2.14 -4.22 -48.72
C ILE A 36 -3.51 -4.16 -48.04
N PHE A 37 -4.51 -3.64 -48.74
CA PHE A 37 -5.88 -3.56 -48.22
C PHE A 37 -6.45 -4.96 -47.96
N GLN A 38 -6.26 -5.89 -48.89
CA GLN A 38 -6.72 -7.28 -48.73
C GLN A 38 -6.00 -8.02 -47.59
N PHE A 39 -4.72 -7.75 -47.39
CA PHE A 39 -3.96 -8.29 -46.27
C PHE A 39 -4.56 -7.85 -44.94
N PHE A 40 -4.77 -6.54 -44.76
CA PHE A 40 -5.38 -6.01 -43.54
C PHE A 40 -6.88 -6.33 -43.40
N ALA A 41 -7.61 -6.61 -44.49
CA ALA A 41 -9.01 -7.06 -44.44
C ALA A 41 -9.18 -8.56 -44.10
N SER A 42 -8.07 -9.31 -43.96
CA SER A 42 -8.09 -10.76 -43.87
C SER A 42 -8.64 -11.29 -42.53
N LEU A 43 -9.61 -12.21 -42.60
CA LEU A 43 -10.09 -12.96 -41.43
C LEU A 43 -9.00 -13.86 -40.84
N LYS A 44 -8.11 -14.44 -41.68
CA LYS A 44 -7.00 -15.28 -41.21
C LYS A 44 -6.04 -14.47 -40.34
N LEU A 45 -5.75 -13.23 -40.76
CA LEU A 45 -4.94 -12.30 -39.98
C LEU A 45 -5.62 -12.00 -38.63
N ALA A 46 -6.92 -11.68 -38.64
CA ALA A 46 -7.69 -11.42 -37.42
C ALA A 46 -7.60 -12.58 -36.41
N VAL A 47 -7.77 -13.82 -36.85
CA VAL A 47 -7.69 -15.01 -35.99
C VAL A 47 -6.30 -15.18 -35.38
N VAL A 48 -5.24 -14.96 -36.16
CA VAL A 48 -3.87 -15.03 -35.65
C VAL A 48 -3.59 -13.92 -34.63
N LEU A 49 -3.97 -12.67 -34.95
CA LEU A 49 -3.84 -11.53 -34.03
C LEU A 49 -4.54 -11.79 -32.69
N LEU A 50 -5.78 -12.27 -32.74
CA LEU A 50 -6.54 -12.61 -31.54
C LEU A 50 -5.92 -13.78 -30.76
N ALA A 51 -5.49 -14.84 -31.44
CA ALA A 51 -4.87 -15.98 -30.76
C ALA A 51 -3.59 -15.59 -30.01
N VAL A 52 -2.73 -14.76 -30.63
CA VAL A 52 -1.51 -14.26 -29.98
C VAL A 52 -1.85 -13.36 -28.80
N LEU A 53 -2.81 -12.45 -28.95
CA LEU A 53 -3.23 -11.56 -27.85
C LEU A 53 -3.87 -12.34 -26.69
N ILE A 54 -4.66 -13.38 -26.96
CA ILE A 54 -5.24 -14.26 -25.94
C ILE A 54 -4.13 -15.02 -25.21
N ALA A 55 -3.19 -15.64 -25.94
CA ALA A 55 -2.06 -16.33 -25.33
C ALA A 55 -1.21 -15.36 -24.48
N GLY A 56 -0.96 -14.15 -25.00
CA GLY A 56 -0.28 -13.07 -24.27
C GLY A 56 -1.02 -12.69 -22.98
N ALA A 57 -2.34 -12.49 -23.04
CA ALA A 57 -3.15 -12.17 -21.87
C ALA A 57 -3.13 -13.31 -20.83
N ILE A 58 -3.21 -14.58 -21.25
CA ILE A 58 -3.08 -15.74 -20.36
C ILE A 58 -1.72 -15.73 -19.65
N VAL A 59 -0.62 -15.53 -20.39
CA VAL A 59 0.72 -15.42 -19.80
C VAL A 59 0.81 -14.24 -18.84
N GLY A 60 0.22 -13.10 -19.18
CA GLY A 60 0.15 -11.92 -18.31
C GLY A 60 -0.56 -12.22 -16.99
N THR A 61 -1.72 -12.87 -17.02
CA THR A 61 -2.45 -13.29 -15.83
C THR A 61 -1.65 -14.27 -14.97
N LEU A 62 -0.93 -15.22 -15.58
CA LEU A 62 -0.08 -16.16 -14.84
C LEU A 62 1.11 -15.47 -14.16
N TYR A 63 1.68 -14.45 -14.79
CA TYR A 63 2.76 -13.65 -14.20
C TYR A 63 2.25 -12.80 -13.04
N GLU A 64 1.06 -12.22 -13.16
CA GLU A 64 0.41 -11.46 -12.08
C GLU A 64 0.11 -12.36 -10.87
N SER A 65 -0.36 -13.59 -11.09
CA SER A 65 -0.64 -14.51 -9.98
C SER A 65 0.60 -15.14 -9.34
N SER A 66 1.71 -15.26 -10.08
CA SER A 66 2.91 -15.97 -9.61
C SER A 66 3.99 -15.05 -9.06
N PHE A 67 4.07 -13.82 -9.57
CA PHE A 67 5.08 -12.84 -9.18
C PHE A 67 4.41 -11.62 -8.58
N ASP A 68 3.99 -10.68 -9.42
CA ASP A 68 3.34 -9.43 -9.03
C ASP A 68 2.69 -8.75 -10.24
N ALA A 69 1.67 -7.93 -9.97
CA ALA A 69 0.99 -7.15 -10.99
C ALA A 69 1.93 -6.19 -11.75
N LYS A 70 2.96 -5.64 -11.08
CA LYS A 70 3.97 -4.77 -11.72
C LYS A 70 4.74 -5.52 -12.80
N VAL A 71 5.13 -6.77 -12.53
CA VAL A 71 5.86 -7.62 -13.48
C VAL A 71 4.99 -7.92 -14.70
N ALA A 72 3.73 -8.32 -14.50
CA ALA A 72 2.81 -8.59 -15.62
C ALA A 72 2.55 -7.34 -16.48
N ARG A 73 2.34 -6.19 -15.85
CA ARG A 73 2.20 -4.90 -16.54
C ARG A 73 3.43 -4.57 -17.36
N ALA A 74 4.62 -4.76 -16.81
CA ALA A 74 5.86 -4.41 -17.49
C ALA A 74 6.13 -5.34 -18.69
N TYR A 75 6.05 -6.67 -18.50
CA TYR A 75 6.50 -7.66 -19.49
C TYR A 75 5.46 -8.03 -20.56
N VAL A 76 4.18 -7.85 -20.26
CA VAL A 76 3.09 -8.24 -21.17
C VAL A 76 2.31 -7.01 -21.61
N TYR A 77 1.52 -6.40 -20.72
CA TYR A 77 0.54 -5.39 -21.13
C TYR A 77 1.15 -4.04 -21.56
N GLY A 78 2.29 -3.69 -20.97
CA GLY A 78 3.06 -2.49 -21.26
C GLY A 78 4.04 -2.69 -22.40
N ALA A 79 4.40 -3.94 -22.72
CA ALA A 79 5.51 -4.25 -23.62
C ALA A 79 5.26 -3.80 -25.06
N PRO A 80 6.30 -3.34 -25.79
CA PRO A 80 6.15 -2.86 -27.16
C PRO A 80 5.53 -3.88 -28.13
N TRP A 81 5.84 -5.16 -27.95
CA TRP A 81 5.30 -6.23 -28.80
C TRP A 81 3.78 -6.33 -28.67
N PHE A 82 3.25 -6.37 -27.44
CA PHE A 82 1.82 -6.50 -27.19
C PHE A 82 1.06 -5.29 -27.73
N ASN A 83 1.63 -4.10 -27.54
CA ASN A 83 1.07 -2.86 -28.09
C ASN A 83 1.06 -2.85 -29.61
N ALA A 84 2.11 -3.33 -30.26
CA ALA A 84 2.16 -3.47 -31.71
C ALA A 84 1.06 -4.42 -32.22
N TRP A 85 0.83 -5.55 -31.56
CA TRP A 85 -0.27 -6.47 -31.88
C TRP A 85 -1.65 -5.83 -31.70
N LEU A 86 -1.87 -5.03 -30.63
CA LEU A 86 -3.11 -4.28 -30.44
C LEU A 86 -3.35 -3.25 -31.55
N VAL A 87 -2.31 -2.52 -31.98
CA VAL A 87 -2.40 -1.57 -33.09
C VAL A 87 -2.72 -2.29 -34.40
N LEU A 88 -2.06 -3.43 -34.67
CA LEU A 88 -2.35 -4.24 -35.85
C LEU A 88 -3.78 -4.80 -35.84
N LEU A 89 -4.29 -5.21 -34.68
CA LEU A 89 -5.69 -5.60 -34.50
C LEU A 89 -6.64 -4.43 -34.81
N GLY A 90 -6.38 -3.25 -34.28
CA GLY A 90 -7.17 -2.05 -34.58
C GLY A 90 -7.20 -1.71 -36.08
N ALA A 91 -6.05 -1.80 -36.75
CA ALA A 91 -5.94 -1.59 -38.20
C ALA A 91 -6.73 -2.67 -38.98
N ASN A 92 -6.56 -3.94 -38.62
CA ASN A 92 -7.27 -5.06 -39.24
C ASN A 92 -8.79 -4.92 -39.10
N LEU A 93 -9.31 -4.60 -37.91
CA LEU A 93 -10.74 -4.38 -37.67
C LEU A 93 -11.27 -3.19 -38.47
N THR A 94 -10.52 -2.10 -38.54
CA THR A 94 -10.91 -0.90 -39.31
C THR A 94 -11.01 -1.21 -40.80
N VAL A 95 -9.99 -1.85 -41.36
CA VAL A 95 -9.95 -2.23 -42.77
C VAL A 95 -11.02 -3.29 -43.09
N SER A 96 -11.23 -4.26 -42.21
CA SER A 96 -12.31 -5.25 -42.33
C SER A 96 -13.71 -4.64 -42.28
N ALA A 97 -13.91 -3.51 -41.59
CA ALA A 97 -15.18 -2.78 -41.63
C ALA A 97 -15.37 -2.02 -42.95
N LEU A 98 -14.29 -1.42 -43.46
CA LEU A 98 -14.28 -0.68 -44.73
C LEU A 98 -14.39 -1.58 -45.97
N SER A 99 -13.95 -2.84 -45.89
CA SER A 99 -13.99 -3.78 -47.02
C SER A 99 -15.42 -4.11 -47.49
N ARG A 100 -16.43 -3.83 -46.66
CA ARG A 100 -17.85 -4.03 -46.98
C ARG A 100 -18.53 -2.78 -47.57
N TRP A 101 -17.74 -1.76 -47.89
CA TRP A 101 -18.23 -0.56 -48.56
C TRP A 101 -18.59 -0.87 -50.03
N PRO A 102 -19.74 -0.37 -50.56
CA PRO A 102 -20.72 0.52 -49.91
C PRO A 102 -21.61 -0.21 -48.91
N TRP A 103 -21.75 0.36 -47.72
CA TRP A 103 -22.52 -0.27 -46.64
C TRP A 103 -24.01 -0.30 -46.94
N LYS A 104 -24.61 -1.47 -46.70
CA LYS A 104 -26.06 -1.68 -46.84
C LYS A 104 -26.67 -1.89 -45.45
N LYS A 105 -27.98 -1.68 -45.31
CA LYS A 105 -28.69 -1.73 -44.00
C LYS A 105 -28.43 -3.02 -43.22
N TYR A 106 -28.29 -4.16 -43.91
CA TYR A 106 -28.02 -5.45 -43.28
C TYR A 106 -26.58 -5.60 -42.72
N HIS A 107 -25.63 -4.75 -43.12
CA HIS A 107 -24.29 -4.71 -42.52
C HIS A 107 -24.26 -3.98 -41.17
N SER A 108 -25.35 -3.33 -40.75
CA SER A 108 -25.36 -2.42 -39.60
C SER A 108 -24.91 -3.10 -38.30
N ALA A 109 -25.42 -4.30 -37.99
CA ALA A 109 -25.05 -5.02 -36.77
C ALA A 109 -23.53 -5.28 -36.71
N PHE A 110 -22.95 -5.77 -37.81
CA PHE A 110 -21.51 -5.99 -37.93
C PHE A 110 -20.71 -4.67 -37.79
N LEU A 111 -21.13 -3.62 -38.48
CA LEU A 111 -20.43 -2.33 -38.48
C LEU A 111 -20.49 -1.65 -37.11
N ILE A 112 -21.62 -1.73 -36.42
CA ILE A 112 -21.80 -1.20 -35.07
C ILE A 112 -20.88 -1.92 -34.09
N THR A 113 -20.79 -3.26 -34.16
CA THR A 113 -19.87 -4.03 -33.31
C THR A 113 -18.41 -3.64 -33.56
N HIS A 114 -18.00 -3.52 -34.84
CA HIS A 114 -16.61 -3.13 -35.18
C HIS A 114 -16.30 -1.71 -34.74
N LEU A 115 -17.21 -0.77 -34.97
CA LEU A 115 -17.08 0.60 -34.50
C LEU A 115 -16.96 0.64 -32.98
N GLY A 116 -17.73 -0.17 -32.25
CA GLY A 116 -17.64 -0.30 -30.81
C GLY A 116 -16.24 -0.72 -30.33
N ILE A 117 -15.70 -1.80 -30.89
CA ILE A 117 -14.35 -2.29 -30.54
C ILE A 117 -13.28 -1.26 -30.88
N ILE A 118 -13.33 -0.66 -32.07
CA ILE A 118 -12.37 0.37 -32.49
C ILE A 118 -12.43 1.59 -31.56
N THR A 119 -13.64 2.04 -31.21
CA THR A 119 -13.84 3.17 -30.28
C THR A 119 -13.28 2.85 -28.89
N LEU A 120 -13.48 1.63 -28.40
CA LEU A 120 -12.91 1.16 -27.13
C LEU A 120 -11.38 1.15 -27.16
N LEU A 121 -10.76 0.64 -28.24
CA LEU A 121 -9.31 0.64 -28.42
C LEU A 121 -8.73 2.06 -28.44
N ILE A 122 -9.36 2.98 -29.19
CA ILE A 122 -8.95 4.39 -29.24
C ILE A 122 -9.10 5.04 -27.86
N GLY A 123 -10.21 4.79 -27.16
CA GLY A 123 -10.42 5.26 -25.79
C GLY A 123 -9.36 4.73 -24.82
N SER A 124 -9.02 3.45 -24.89
CA SER A 124 -7.95 2.85 -24.10
C SER A 124 -6.60 3.51 -24.36
N LEU A 125 -6.26 3.72 -25.63
CA LEU A 125 -5.02 4.39 -26.02
C LEU A 125 -4.98 5.85 -25.55
N ALA A 126 -6.08 6.60 -25.71
CA ALA A 126 -6.19 7.98 -25.25
C ALA A 126 -6.02 8.08 -23.73
N GLY A 127 -6.66 7.19 -22.97
CA GLY A 127 -6.51 7.10 -21.52
C GLY A 127 -5.08 6.78 -21.09
N ARG A 128 -4.36 5.94 -21.85
CA ARG A 128 -2.97 5.60 -21.56
C ARG A 128 -1.98 6.74 -21.85
N ILE A 129 -2.19 7.50 -22.92
CA ILE A 129 -1.27 8.57 -23.34
C ILE A 129 -1.55 9.87 -22.58
N LEU A 130 -2.82 10.21 -22.38
CA LEU A 130 -3.25 11.50 -21.84
C LEU A 130 -3.76 11.41 -20.40
N GLY A 131 -3.95 10.20 -19.87
CA GLY A 131 -4.40 9.97 -18.52
C GLY A 131 -3.32 10.24 -17.48
N VAL A 132 -3.78 10.45 -16.26
CA VAL A 132 -2.93 10.71 -15.09
C VAL A 132 -3.42 9.82 -13.98
N GLU A 133 -2.50 9.09 -13.37
CA GLU A 133 -2.75 8.21 -12.24
C GLU A 133 -1.58 8.30 -11.26
N GLY A 134 -1.88 8.40 -9.97
CA GLY A 134 -0.87 8.44 -8.94
C GLY A 134 -1.47 8.63 -7.55
N THR A 135 -0.61 8.81 -6.55
CA THR A 135 -0.99 9.00 -5.15
C THR A 135 -0.46 10.31 -4.60
N ILE A 136 -1.16 10.85 -3.60
CA ILE A 136 -0.72 11.99 -2.80
C ILE A 136 -0.92 11.64 -1.33
N THR A 137 0.13 11.78 -0.53
CA THR A 137 0.04 11.72 0.94
C THR A 137 -0.16 13.13 1.46
N LEU A 138 -1.16 13.28 2.33
CA LEU A 138 -1.59 14.55 2.91
C LEU A 138 -1.53 14.48 4.43
N PHE A 139 -1.18 15.60 5.04
CA PHE A 139 -1.16 15.76 6.49
C PHE A 139 -2.10 16.88 6.92
N LYS A 140 -2.83 16.65 8.02
CA LYS A 140 -3.80 17.60 8.56
C LYS A 140 -3.06 18.84 9.06
N GLY A 141 -3.50 20.02 8.59
CA GLY A 141 -2.90 21.31 8.93
C GLY A 141 -1.76 21.74 8.02
N GLU A 142 -1.32 20.92 7.06
CA GLU A 142 -0.38 21.34 6.03
C GLU A 142 -1.07 22.13 4.90
N ALA A 143 -0.28 22.97 4.22
CA ALA A 143 -0.74 23.73 3.06
C ALA A 143 -1.13 22.80 1.90
N PRO A 144 -2.02 23.25 0.98
CA PRO A 144 -2.40 22.46 -0.18
C PRO A 144 -1.21 22.02 -1.02
N THR A 145 -1.16 20.73 -1.39
CA THR A 145 -0.13 20.17 -2.28
C THR A 145 -0.70 19.76 -3.62
N ASN A 146 0.07 19.97 -4.68
CA ASN A 146 -0.29 19.58 -6.05
C ASN A 146 0.69 18.57 -6.65
N ARG A 147 1.53 17.94 -5.83
CA ARG A 147 2.56 17.01 -6.30
C ARG A 147 2.04 15.58 -6.28
N LEU A 148 1.71 15.06 -7.45
CA LEU A 148 1.29 13.67 -7.65
C LEU A 148 2.50 12.75 -7.75
N LEU A 149 2.56 11.73 -6.90
CA LEU A 149 3.53 10.64 -7.03
C LEU A 149 2.98 9.60 -8.02
N VAL A 150 3.74 9.32 -9.07
CA VAL A 150 3.38 8.34 -10.09
C VAL A 150 4.26 7.10 -9.89
N ASP A 151 3.68 5.93 -10.14
CA ASP A 151 4.35 4.61 -10.10
C ASP A 151 5.33 4.45 -11.28
N GLN A 152 6.32 5.33 -11.36
CA GLN A 152 7.42 5.35 -12.31
C GLN A 152 8.66 5.89 -11.60
N HIS A 153 9.79 5.19 -11.67
CA HIS A 153 11.05 5.69 -11.11
C HIS A 153 11.75 6.68 -12.05
N GLN A 154 12.32 7.73 -11.45
CA GLN A 154 13.17 8.68 -12.16
C GLN A 154 14.40 9.05 -11.33
N LEU A 155 15.48 9.38 -12.03
CA LEU A 155 16.63 10.06 -11.48
C LEU A 155 16.46 11.57 -11.72
N ARG A 156 16.35 12.35 -10.66
CA ARG A 156 16.36 13.83 -10.71
C ARG A 156 17.76 14.33 -10.47
N VAL A 157 18.17 15.30 -11.27
CA VAL A 157 19.47 15.97 -11.16
C VAL A 157 19.20 17.46 -11.03
N HIS A 158 19.61 18.04 -9.90
CA HIS A 158 19.60 19.47 -9.64
C HIS A 158 21.03 19.97 -9.87
N ASP A 159 21.21 20.63 -10.99
CA ASP A 159 22.51 21.02 -11.50
C ASP A 159 22.75 22.53 -11.30
N ILE A 160 23.92 23.02 -11.73
CA ILE A 160 24.35 24.41 -11.53
C ILE A 160 23.47 25.45 -12.25
N ASP A 161 22.67 25.02 -13.23
CA ASP A 161 21.73 25.88 -13.96
C ASP A 161 20.42 26.13 -13.18
N GLY A 162 20.25 25.48 -12.02
CA GLY A 162 19.04 25.56 -11.21
C GLY A 162 17.86 24.78 -11.81
N ILE A 163 18.05 24.09 -12.93
CA ILE A 163 17.01 23.31 -13.61
C ILE A 163 17.05 21.87 -13.10
N ILE A 164 15.89 21.39 -12.65
CA ILE A 164 15.72 20.00 -12.24
C ILE A 164 15.49 19.15 -13.50
N LYS A 165 16.49 18.36 -13.89
CA LYS A 165 16.39 17.41 -15.02
C LYS A 165 15.94 16.06 -14.50
N GLY A 166 14.87 15.51 -15.06
CA GLY A 166 14.35 14.18 -14.74
C GLY A 166 14.67 13.17 -15.83
N TYR A 167 15.36 12.08 -15.48
CA TYR A 167 15.69 10.98 -16.37
C TYR A 167 14.88 9.73 -15.98
N PRO A 168 14.15 9.10 -16.90
CA PRO A 168 13.45 7.84 -16.61
C PRO A 168 14.45 6.78 -16.12
N ALA A 169 14.18 6.13 -14.99
CA ALA A 169 15.10 5.21 -14.33
C ALA A 169 14.39 3.90 -13.92
N GLU A 170 13.61 3.35 -14.85
CA GLU A 170 12.87 2.09 -14.67
C GLU A 170 13.66 0.93 -15.26
N PHE A 171 14.14 0.01 -14.41
CA PHE A 171 15.16 -0.98 -14.75
C PHE A 171 14.74 -2.44 -14.57
N LEU A 172 13.44 -2.70 -14.45
CA LEU A 172 12.89 -4.05 -14.27
C LEU A 172 13.24 -5.02 -15.44
N HIS A 173 13.43 -4.52 -16.66
CA HIS A 173 13.66 -5.35 -17.85
C HIS A 173 15.12 -5.47 -18.27
N HIS A 174 15.84 -4.36 -18.19
CA HIS A 174 17.20 -4.22 -18.72
C HIS A 174 18.00 -3.36 -17.74
N PRO A 175 18.40 -3.92 -16.59
CA PRO A 175 19.19 -3.17 -15.64
C PRO A 175 20.54 -2.78 -16.27
N PRO A 176 21.01 -1.56 -16.01
CA PRO A 176 22.31 -1.12 -16.48
C PRO A 176 23.39 -1.98 -15.84
N SER A 177 24.49 -2.17 -16.56
CA SER A 177 25.69 -2.84 -16.04
C SER A 177 26.93 -2.02 -16.38
N PRO A 178 28.07 -2.26 -15.71
CA PRO A 178 29.30 -1.56 -16.04
C PRO A 178 29.72 -1.69 -17.52
N GLN A 179 29.32 -2.77 -18.20
CA GLN A 179 29.55 -2.99 -19.62
C GLN A 179 28.52 -2.30 -20.53
N HIS A 180 27.28 -2.14 -20.06
CA HIS A 180 26.19 -1.50 -20.81
C HIS A 180 25.54 -0.41 -19.94
N PRO A 181 26.24 0.70 -19.68
CA PRO A 181 25.71 1.77 -18.85
C PRO A 181 24.64 2.56 -19.61
N LYS A 182 23.66 3.10 -18.87
CA LYS A 182 22.68 4.04 -19.41
C LYS A 182 23.26 5.45 -19.38
N ASN A 183 23.63 5.96 -20.55
CA ASN A 183 24.13 7.33 -20.72
C ASN A 183 23.00 8.35 -20.56
N LEU A 184 23.17 9.33 -19.65
CA LEU A 184 22.22 10.42 -19.42
C LEU A 184 22.67 11.75 -20.04
N GLY A 185 23.89 11.80 -20.60
CA GLY A 185 24.43 12.95 -21.30
C GLY A 185 25.29 13.87 -20.43
N ALA A 186 25.59 15.05 -20.96
CA ALA A 186 26.35 16.07 -20.25
C ALA A 186 25.42 16.95 -19.40
N LEU A 187 25.84 17.17 -18.16
CA LEU A 187 25.28 18.13 -17.22
C LEU A 187 25.72 19.55 -17.59
N ALA A 188 25.01 20.56 -17.09
CA ALA A 188 25.37 21.97 -17.21
C ALA A 188 26.72 22.28 -16.56
N SER A 189 27.11 21.54 -15.51
CA SER A 189 28.46 21.54 -14.96
C SER A 189 29.54 21.06 -15.95
N GLY A 190 29.16 20.44 -17.07
CA GLY A 190 30.06 19.80 -18.02
C GLY A 190 30.42 18.36 -17.64
N ALA A 191 29.98 17.88 -16.47
CA ALA A 191 30.14 16.50 -16.06
C ALA A 191 29.28 15.56 -16.93
N ARG A 192 29.77 14.35 -17.24
CA ARG A 192 28.99 13.30 -17.90
C ARG A 192 28.36 12.41 -16.86
N LEU A 193 27.05 12.19 -16.95
CA LEU A 193 26.29 11.35 -16.03
C LEU A 193 25.85 10.06 -16.72
N GLN A 194 26.05 8.94 -16.03
CA GLN A 194 25.61 7.61 -16.42
C GLN A 194 24.98 6.88 -15.24
N ILE A 195 24.10 5.92 -15.52
CA ILE A 195 23.69 4.90 -14.56
C ILE A 195 24.38 3.60 -14.96
N VAL A 196 25.16 3.03 -14.06
CA VAL A 196 26.05 1.89 -14.35
C VAL A 196 25.63 0.61 -13.66
N ASP A 197 24.71 0.68 -12.69
CA ASP A 197 24.20 -0.48 -11.97
C ASP A 197 22.83 -0.19 -11.35
N TYR A 198 22.10 -1.25 -11.00
CA TYR A 198 20.81 -1.21 -10.31
C TYR A 198 20.69 -2.36 -9.32
N ALA A 199 20.21 -2.09 -8.12
CA ALA A 199 19.94 -3.11 -7.10
C ALA A 199 18.52 -2.96 -6.57
N LEU A 200 17.85 -4.10 -6.36
CA LEU A 200 16.48 -4.16 -5.83
C LEU A 200 16.40 -3.78 -4.35
N GLU A 201 17.50 -3.97 -3.61
CA GLU A 201 17.60 -3.67 -2.18
C GLU A 201 18.95 -3.02 -1.89
N ILE A 202 18.90 -1.82 -1.31
CA ILE A 202 20.07 -1.06 -0.85
C ILE A 202 20.03 -0.94 0.66
N GLU A 203 21.09 -1.41 1.31
CA GLU A 203 21.32 -1.17 2.73
C GLU A 203 22.16 0.11 2.91
N GLY A 204 21.76 0.94 3.87
CA GLY A 204 22.52 2.09 4.33
C GLY A 204 23.16 1.79 5.69
N LYS A 205 24.49 1.89 5.80
CA LYS A 205 25.20 1.83 7.08
C LYS A 205 25.62 3.22 7.50
N LEU A 206 25.28 3.63 8.73
CA LEU A 206 25.69 4.92 9.27
C LEU A 206 27.21 4.94 9.38
N ASN A 207 27.83 5.97 8.83
CA ASN A 207 29.26 6.20 8.87
C ASN A 207 29.55 7.71 8.95
N PRO A 208 29.36 8.33 10.14
CA PRO A 208 29.46 9.76 10.31
C PRO A 208 30.85 10.29 9.91
N LYS A 209 30.89 11.49 9.32
CA LYS A 209 32.14 12.14 8.92
C LYS A 209 32.50 13.27 9.89
N PRO A 210 33.78 13.44 10.25
CA PRO A 210 34.19 14.48 11.18
C PRO A 210 34.07 15.88 10.56
N LEU A 211 33.53 16.83 11.34
CA LEU A 211 33.47 18.25 11.01
C LEU A 211 34.47 19.04 11.85
N LYS A 212 34.90 20.19 11.32
CA LYS A 212 35.80 21.10 12.05
C LYS A 212 35.09 21.83 13.19
N ASP A 213 33.87 22.30 12.93
CA ASP A 213 32.98 22.97 13.88
C ASP A 213 31.52 22.66 13.50
N GLY A 214 30.62 22.69 14.48
CA GLY A 214 29.20 22.38 14.28
C GLY A 214 28.88 20.89 14.26
N GLY A 215 27.70 20.50 13.79
CA GLY A 215 27.26 19.11 13.77
C GLY A 215 26.92 18.52 15.14
N ALA A 216 26.68 17.21 15.15
CA ALA A 216 26.32 16.46 16.35
C ALA A 216 27.49 15.56 16.79
N PRO A 217 27.68 15.35 18.10
CA PRO A 217 28.59 14.32 18.59
C PRO A 217 28.21 12.93 18.07
N ALA A 218 29.19 12.15 17.63
CA ALA A 218 29.00 10.77 17.22
C ALA A 218 29.97 9.85 17.96
N ILE A 219 29.54 8.65 18.34
CA ILE A 219 30.42 7.63 18.90
C ILE A 219 30.22 6.31 18.16
N HIS A 220 31.30 5.57 18.03
CA HIS A 220 31.25 4.17 17.63
C HIS A 220 31.45 3.31 18.87
N PHE A 221 30.59 2.32 19.03
CA PHE A 221 30.69 1.38 20.14
C PHE A 221 30.71 -0.07 19.63
N LYS A 222 31.33 -0.93 20.41
CA LYS A 222 31.38 -2.38 20.21
C LYS A 222 30.85 -3.06 21.47
N ILE A 223 30.06 -4.11 21.28
CA ILE A 223 29.62 -5.01 22.34
C ILE A 223 30.20 -6.39 22.04
N GLU A 224 30.87 -6.94 23.04
CA GLU A 224 31.38 -8.31 23.01
C GLU A 224 30.71 -9.14 24.11
N THR A 225 30.36 -10.39 23.77
CA THR A 225 29.81 -11.36 24.71
C THR A 225 30.82 -12.47 24.96
N ALA A 226 31.17 -12.70 26.23
CA ALA A 226 32.17 -13.69 26.61
C ALA A 226 31.69 -15.13 26.40
N MET A 227 30.38 -15.39 26.56
CA MET A 227 29.80 -16.74 26.46
C MET A 227 29.28 -17.10 25.07
N MET A 228 28.82 -16.14 24.26
CA MET A 228 28.24 -16.41 22.94
C MET A 228 29.14 -15.98 21.76
N ASN A 229 30.31 -15.37 22.05
CA ASN A 229 31.26 -14.87 21.05
C ASN A 229 30.59 -14.01 19.96
N GLN A 230 29.59 -13.21 20.37
CA GLN A 230 28.92 -12.28 19.49
C GLN A 230 29.64 -10.93 19.55
N HIS A 231 29.92 -10.38 18.37
CA HIS A 231 30.49 -9.05 18.20
C HIS A 231 29.45 -8.20 17.49
N LEU A 232 29.00 -7.15 18.18
CA LEU A 232 28.07 -6.17 17.64
C LEU A 232 28.74 -4.81 17.65
N GLU A 233 28.58 -4.04 16.57
CA GLU A 233 29.14 -2.70 16.47
C GLU A 233 28.15 -1.76 15.78
N SER A 234 28.10 -0.50 16.22
CA SER A 234 27.28 0.53 15.59
C SER A 234 27.78 1.94 15.90
N TRP A 235 27.33 2.90 15.10
CA TRP A 235 27.45 4.32 15.38
C TRP A 235 26.20 4.84 16.09
N LEU A 236 26.39 5.75 17.04
CA LEU A 236 25.35 6.59 17.63
C LEU A 236 25.66 8.06 17.32
N MET A 237 24.64 8.85 17.00
CA MET A 237 24.74 10.30 16.87
C MET A 237 23.82 10.99 17.88
N ALA A 238 24.39 11.89 18.68
CA ALA A 238 23.61 12.71 19.60
C ALA A 238 22.60 13.55 18.80
N ASP A 239 21.45 13.84 19.40
CA ASP A 239 20.42 14.70 18.81
C ASP A 239 19.80 14.17 17.48
N ASP A 240 20.13 12.94 17.05
CA ASP A 240 19.53 12.27 15.89
C ASP A 240 18.36 11.36 16.33
N PRO A 241 17.11 11.57 15.87
CA PRO A 241 15.96 10.76 16.29
C PRO A 241 16.04 9.28 15.88
N GLN A 242 16.74 8.97 14.79
CA GLN A 242 16.87 7.61 14.24
C GLN A 242 18.12 6.89 14.75
N HIS A 243 19.22 7.63 14.95
CA HIS A 243 20.54 7.07 15.28
C HIS A 243 21.07 7.50 16.66
N GLY A 244 20.27 8.20 17.47
CA GLY A 244 20.61 8.55 18.84
C GLY A 244 20.34 7.44 19.85
N ASN A 245 19.59 6.40 19.46
CA ASN A 245 19.33 5.23 20.28
C ASN A 245 19.70 3.93 19.55
N PHE A 246 20.03 2.91 20.33
CA PHE A 246 20.27 1.56 19.88
C PHE A 246 19.58 0.57 20.84
N SER A 247 18.46 0.02 20.38
CA SER A 247 17.63 -0.90 21.15
C SER A 247 17.95 -2.37 20.82
N MET A 248 18.07 -3.18 21.87
CA MET A 248 18.27 -4.63 21.80
C MET A 248 17.10 -5.37 22.48
N GLY A 249 15.90 -4.79 22.42
CA GLY A 249 14.69 -5.33 23.05
C GLY A 249 14.62 -5.03 24.55
N LEU A 250 15.36 -5.80 25.36
CA LEU A 250 15.34 -5.65 26.83
C LEU A 250 16.37 -4.65 27.37
N ALA A 251 17.23 -4.13 26.51
CA ALA A 251 18.26 -3.15 26.84
C ALA A 251 18.33 -2.07 25.77
N ASN A 252 18.62 -0.83 26.17
CA ASN A 252 18.73 0.30 25.25
C ASN A 252 19.96 1.15 25.56
N ILE A 253 20.68 1.57 24.52
CA ILE A 253 21.81 2.49 24.61
C ILE A 253 21.41 3.79 23.91
N GLU A 254 21.62 4.92 24.57
CA GLU A 254 21.30 6.25 24.03
C GLU A 254 22.52 7.17 24.11
N LEU A 255 22.67 8.07 23.15
CA LEU A 255 23.69 9.11 23.16
C LEU A 255 23.07 10.51 23.27
N LYS A 256 23.56 11.31 24.23
CA LYS A 256 23.18 12.71 24.44
C LYS A 256 24.39 13.64 24.46
N ARG A 257 24.12 14.91 24.20
CA ARG A 257 25.09 15.99 24.40
C ARG A 257 25.19 16.37 25.88
N GLY A 258 26.39 16.70 26.35
CA GLY A 258 26.64 17.23 27.69
C GLY A 258 27.44 16.26 28.58
N SER A 259 27.19 16.31 29.89
CA SER A 259 27.84 15.44 30.86
C SER A 259 26.80 14.74 31.72
N ALA A 260 27.08 13.52 32.15
CA ALA A 260 26.23 12.80 33.07
C ALA A 260 26.02 13.62 34.36
N PRO A 261 24.80 13.66 34.93
CA PRO A 261 24.54 14.40 36.15
C PRO A 261 25.40 13.86 37.30
N THR A 262 26.27 14.70 37.86
CA THR A 262 27.07 14.40 39.05
C THR A 262 26.21 14.51 40.30
N SER A 263 25.43 13.47 40.62
CA SER A 263 24.92 13.21 41.97
C SER A 263 24.43 11.77 42.11
N PRO A 264 24.72 11.09 43.25
CA PRO A 264 24.12 9.82 43.58
C PRO A 264 22.68 10.08 44.02
N SER A 265 21.77 10.25 43.07
CA SER A 265 20.34 10.14 43.37
C SER A 265 20.05 8.67 43.63
N SER A 266 20.18 8.27 44.90
CA SER A 266 19.58 7.07 45.44
C SER A 266 18.06 7.20 45.23
N ILE A 267 17.56 6.68 44.12
CA ILE A 267 16.16 6.28 44.06
C ILE A 267 16.09 5.07 44.97
N THR A 268 15.68 5.31 46.21
CA THR A 268 15.36 4.30 47.20
C THR A 268 14.36 3.34 46.56
N SER A 269 14.82 2.13 46.21
CA SER A 269 13.94 1.01 45.95
C SER A 269 13.28 0.67 47.28
N THR A 270 12.13 1.28 47.56
CA THR A 270 11.35 0.98 48.76
C THR A 270 10.89 -0.47 48.72
N SER A 271 11.21 -1.13 49.81
CA SER A 271 10.68 -2.39 50.33
C SER A 271 9.33 -2.82 49.76
N LYS A 272 9.27 -4.06 49.28
CA LYS A 272 8.07 -4.76 48.75
C LYS A 272 6.91 -4.97 49.74
N ASN A 273 6.93 -4.39 50.94
CA ASN A 273 5.95 -4.68 52.01
C ASN A 273 5.45 -3.43 52.76
N GLU A 274 5.27 -2.30 52.06
CA GLU A 274 4.59 -1.14 52.64
C GLU A 274 3.11 -1.09 52.22
N GLU A 275 2.22 -0.83 53.18
CA GLU A 275 0.82 -0.54 52.91
C GLU A 275 0.68 0.76 52.13
N LYS A 276 0.06 0.68 50.95
CA LYS A 276 -0.21 1.83 50.09
C LYS A 276 -1.72 2.07 50.01
N ASP A 277 -2.09 3.31 49.69
CA ASP A 277 -3.45 3.59 49.25
C ASP A 277 -3.66 2.95 47.88
N LEU A 278 -4.56 1.98 47.81
CA LEU A 278 -4.91 1.25 46.60
C LEU A 278 -6.25 1.75 46.08
N GLU A 279 -6.33 1.94 44.77
CA GLU A 279 -7.57 2.21 44.06
C GLU A 279 -7.56 1.45 42.74
N GLU A 280 -8.58 0.62 42.51
CA GLU A 280 -8.72 -0.22 41.33
C GLU A 280 -10.17 -0.19 40.83
N SER A 281 -10.35 0.02 39.53
CA SER A 281 -11.66 -0.04 38.87
C SER A 281 -11.76 -1.34 38.07
N ILE A 282 -12.87 -2.06 38.21
CA ILE A 282 -13.09 -3.38 37.62
C ILE A 282 -14.41 -3.39 36.87
N PHE A 283 -14.36 -3.76 35.59
CA PHE A 283 -15.51 -4.16 34.79
C PHE A 283 -15.83 -5.64 35.02
N ALA A 284 -17.10 -5.94 35.29
CA ALA A 284 -17.60 -7.32 35.37
C ALA A 284 -18.83 -7.49 34.47
N PHE A 285 -18.91 -8.64 33.80
CA PHE A 285 -19.91 -8.93 32.78
C PHE A 285 -20.76 -10.13 33.19
N SER A 286 -22.09 -10.05 33.09
CA SER A 286 -22.94 -11.18 33.51
C SER A 286 -22.90 -12.35 32.53
N LYS A 287 -22.56 -12.10 31.26
CA LYS A 287 -22.40 -13.13 30.22
C LYS A 287 -21.02 -13.78 30.20
N ALA A 288 -20.05 -13.19 30.91
CA ALA A 288 -18.71 -13.71 31.09
C ALA A 288 -18.31 -13.55 32.57
N PRO A 289 -18.97 -14.27 33.50
CA PRO A 289 -18.82 -14.05 34.95
C PRO A 289 -17.43 -14.40 35.49
N ASP A 290 -16.62 -15.13 34.72
CA ASP A 290 -15.23 -15.44 35.05
C ASP A 290 -14.22 -14.49 34.38
N GLU A 291 -14.70 -13.56 33.54
CA GLU A 291 -13.89 -12.55 32.88
C GLU A 291 -14.19 -11.18 33.51
N GLN A 292 -13.14 -10.54 34.04
CA GLN A 292 -13.19 -9.19 34.57
C GLN A 292 -12.09 -8.36 33.93
N ILE A 293 -12.30 -7.06 33.76
CA ILE A 293 -11.28 -6.14 33.24
C ILE A 293 -10.97 -5.09 34.31
N GLY A 294 -9.79 -5.18 34.92
CA GLY A 294 -9.33 -4.31 35.99
C GLY A 294 -8.32 -3.25 35.51
N HIS A 295 -8.42 -2.05 36.07
CA HIS A 295 -7.48 -0.95 35.88
C HIS A 295 -7.04 -0.40 37.23
N VAL A 296 -5.73 -0.40 37.48
CA VAL A 296 -5.15 0.15 38.71
C VAL A 296 -5.06 1.67 38.59
N ASN A 297 -5.89 2.37 39.34
CA ASN A 297 -5.88 3.84 39.38
C ASN A 297 -4.80 4.38 40.33
N LYS A 298 -4.51 3.67 41.43
CA LYS A 298 -3.51 4.10 42.44
C LYS A 298 -2.90 2.91 43.18
N GLY A 299 -1.59 2.98 43.44
CA GLY A 299 -0.88 2.15 44.43
C GLY A 299 -0.58 0.70 44.05
N GLY A 300 -1.48 0.02 43.32
CA GLY A 300 -1.36 -1.39 42.92
C GLY A 300 -2.70 -2.11 42.90
N SER A 301 -2.73 -3.36 42.40
CA SER A 301 -3.97 -4.16 42.37
C SER A 301 -4.40 -4.56 43.79
N THR A 302 -5.72 -4.56 44.01
CA THR A 302 -6.37 -5.03 45.24
C THR A 302 -6.48 -6.56 45.29
N GLY A 303 -6.34 -7.23 44.15
CA GLY A 303 -6.53 -8.67 44.02
C GLY A 303 -8.00 -9.13 44.13
N ALA A 304 -8.95 -8.19 43.99
CA ALA A 304 -10.37 -8.50 44.03
C ALA A 304 -10.83 -9.26 42.78
N LYS A 305 -11.59 -10.35 42.99
CA LYS A 305 -12.39 -10.98 41.93
C LYS A 305 -13.83 -10.47 42.02
N VAL A 306 -14.33 -9.87 40.96
CA VAL A 306 -15.68 -9.28 40.89
C VAL A 306 -16.50 -10.02 39.84
N GLN A 307 -17.66 -10.54 40.24
CA GLN A 307 -18.59 -11.23 39.35
C GLN A 307 -19.95 -10.54 39.38
N LEU A 308 -20.58 -10.42 38.22
CA LEU A 308 -21.95 -9.93 38.10
C LEU A 308 -22.89 -11.10 37.87
N GLU A 309 -23.76 -11.40 38.84
CA GLU A 309 -24.78 -12.42 38.67
C GLU A 309 -25.85 -11.97 37.66
N PRO A 310 -26.34 -12.89 36.80
CA PRO A 310 -27.39 -12.57 35.86
C PRO A 310 -28.65 -12.06 36.58
N PRO A 311 -29.25 -10.95 36.11
CA PRO A 311 -30.48 -10.43 36.69
C PRO A 311 -31.63 -11.42 36.58
N ARG A 312 -32.35 -11.65 37.68
CA ARG A 312 -33.57 -12.46 37.75
C ARG A 312 -34.76 -11.55 38.07
N ASN A 313 -35.95 -11.83 37.50
CA ASN A 313 -37.21 -11.13 37.80
C ASN A 313 -37.17 -9.59 37.70
N ARG A 314 -36.59 -9.03 36.62
CA ARG A 314 -36.47 -7.57 36.38
C ARG A 314 -35.59 -6.79 37.38
N ASN A 315 -34.80 -7.46 38.22
CA ASN A 315 -33.77 -6.79 39.03
C ASN A 315 -32.50 -6.49 38.18
N LYS A 316 -31.56 -5.66 38.65
CA LYS A 316 -30.27 -5.35 38.00
C LYS A 316 -29.14 -6.34 38.33
N GLY A 317 -29.46 -7.45 39.00
CA GLY A 317 -28.50 -8.48 39.40
C GLY A 317 -27.75 -8.13 40.69
N ARG A 318 -26.73 -8.94 41.01
CA ARG A 318 -25.91 -8.79 42.23
C ARG A 318 -24.43 -8.83 41.87
N VAL A 319 -23.66 -7.99 42.54
CA VAL A 319 -22.19 -7.99 42.44
C VAL A 319 -21.63 -8.82 43.58
N LEU A 320 -20.93 -9.90 43.23
CA LEU A 320 -20.20 -10.74 44.16
C LEU A 320 -18.72 -10.36 44.10
N ILE A 321 -18.12 -10.02 45.24
CA ILE A 321 -16.69 -9.73 45.35
C ILE A 321 -16.02 -10.77 46.23
N SER A 322 -14.97 -11.38 45.73
CA SER A 322 -14.07 -12.26 46.47
C SER A 322 -12.72 -11.59 46.67
N LEU A 323 -12.32 -11.39 47.93
CA LEU A 323 -11.06 -10.73 48.29
C LEU A 323 -10.44 -11.45 49.51
N GLY A 324 -9.21 -11.95 49.35
CA GLY A 324 -8.51 -12.69 50.42
C GLY A 324 -9.25 -13.92 50.92
N GLY A 325 -9.99 -14.61 50.04
CA GLY A 325 -10.79 -15.80 50.38
C GLY A 325 -12.12 -15.51 51.09
N LYS A 326 -12.54 -14.24 51.16
CA LYS A 326 -13.84 -13.83 51.72
C LYS A 326 -14.73 -13.29 50.61
N GLU A 327 -16.01 -13.65 50.66
CA GLU A 327 -17.00 -13.22 49.68
C GLU A 327 -18.00 -12.23 50.29
N SER A 328 -18.42 -11.24 49.51
CA SER A 328 -19.47 -10.27 49.84
C SER A 328 -20.33 -10.01 48.63
N SER A 329 -21.65 -9.91 48.83
CA SER A 329 -22.63 -9.70 47.75
C SER A 329 -23.39 -8.40 47.95
N PHE A 330 -23.56 -7.62 46.88
CA PHE A 330 -24.28 -6.36 46.89
C PHE A 330 -25.34 -6.33 45.79
N ASP A 331 -26.56 -5.91 46.11
CA ASP A 331 -27.61 -5.70 45.10
C ASP A 331 -27.29 -4.46 44.27
N VAL A 332 -27.29 -4.60 42.94
CA VAL A 332 -26.90 -3.49 42.04
C VAL A 332 -27.92 -2.36 42.11
N ALA A 333 -29.22 -2.67 42.09
CA ALA A 333 -30.26 -1.66 42.00
C ALA A 333 -30.31 -0.76 43.25
N GLU A 334 -30.02 -1.33 44.42
CA GLU A 334 -30.04 -0.61 45.69
C GLU A 334 -28.78 0.24 45.94
N ASN A 335 -27.66 -0.10 45.29
CA ASN A 335 -26.34 0.39 45.69
C ASN A 335 -25.53 1.11 44.60
N VAL A 336 -26.04 1.23 43.36
CA VAL A 336 -25.38 2.07 42.34
C VAL A 336 -25.18 3.49 42.86
N GLY A 337 -23.95 4.00 42.73
CA GLY A 337 -23.53 5.32 43.19
C GLY A 337 -23.21 5.43 44.68
N ARG A 338 -23.41 4.37 45.48
CA ARG A 338 -23.12 4.36 46.93
C ARG A 338 -21.81 3.67 47.23
N GLU A 339 -21.10 4.17 48.23
CA GLU A 339 -19.90 3.54 48.78
C GLU A 339 -20.27 2.61 49.92
N MET A 340 -19.81 1.37 49.85
CA MET A 340 -20.15 0.28 50.77
C MET A 340 -18.88 -0.32 51.34
N LYS A 341 -18.90 -0.69 52.62
CA LYS A 341 -17.78 -1.38 53.24
C LYS A 341 -17.80 -2.85 52.85
N ILE A 342 -16.67 -3.39 52.38
CA ILE A 342 -16.54 -4.83 52.18
C ILE A 342 -16.23 -5.46 53.56
N GLU A 343 -17.18 -6.23 54.09
CA GLU A 343 -17.09 -6.75 55.44
C GLU A 343 -15.79 -7.52 55.70
N LYS A 344 -15.17 -7.26 56.86
CA LYS A 344 -13.95 -7.95 57.31
C LYS A 344 -12.73 -7.76 56.39
N THR A 345 -12.70 -6.67 55.62
CA THR A 345 -11.55 -6.20 54.82
C THR A 345 -11.31 -4.69 55.06
N PRO A 346 -10.12 -4.14 54.73
CA PRO A 346 -9.86 -2.70 54.79
C PRO A 346 -10.40 -1.92 53.59
N PHE A 347 -11.17 -2.56 52.70
CA PHE A 347 -11.62 -1.98 51.44
C PHE A 347 -13.08 -1.51 51.47
N THR A 348 -13.36 -0.44 50.73
CA THR A 348 -14.69 0.00 50.32
C THR A 348 -14.91 -0.29 48.85
N LEU A 349 -16.17 -0.44 48.47
CA LEU A 349 -16.63 -0.71 47.13
C LEU A 349 -17.68 0.31 46.72
N LYS A 350 -17.55 0.84 45.51
CA LYS A 350 -18.56 1.68 44.87
C LYS A 350 -18.92 1.08 43.53
N ILE A 351 -20.22 0.81 43.31
CA ILE A 351 -20.72 0.49 41.98
C ILE A 351 -20.90 1.82 41.25
N ASP A 352 -19.97 2.16 40.37
CA ASP A 352 -20.01 3.44 39.65
C ASP A 352 -21.15 3.46 38.65
N ASN A 353 -21.20 2.43 37.79
CA ASN A 353 -22.14 2.37 36.68
C ASN A 353 -22.70 0.95 36.48
N TYR A 354 -23.91 0.89 35.91
CA TYR A 354 -24.55 -0.33 35.43
C TYR A 354 -25.10 -0.07 34.02
N TRP A 355 -24.84 -1.00 33.10
CA TRP A 355 -25.40 -1.02 31.75
C TRP A 355 -26.20 -2.31 31.58
N ALA A 356 -27.48 -2.21 31.22
CA ALA A 356 -28.35 -3.38 31.05
C ALA A 356 -28.04 -4.14 29.74
N ASP A 357 -27.68 -3.39 28.70
CA ASP A 357 -27.35 -3.90 27.38
C ASP A 357 -26.03 -3.26 26.92
N PHE A 358 -24.95 -3.65 27.60
CA PHE A 358 -23.63 -3.06 27.48
C PHE A 358 -23.09 -3.13 26.07
N ARG A 359 -22.65 -1.98 25.54
CA ARG A 359 -21.84 -1.84 24.33
C ARG A 359 -20.79 -0.74 24.48
N ILE A 360 -19.74 -0.83 23.68
CA ILE A 360 -18.77 0.26 23.48
C ILE A 360 -19.11 0.98 22.18
N GLU A 361 -19.35 2.29 22.26
CA GLU A 361 -19.56 3.16 21.10
C GLU A 361 -18.55 4.31 21.15
N ASN A 362 -17.76 4.48 20.08
CA ASN A 362 -16.69 5.49 19.99
C ASN A 362 -15.72 5.48 21.20
N GLY A 363 -15.38 4.28 21.68
CA GLY A 363 -14.48 4.10 22.83
C GLY A 363 -15.11 4.39 24.19
N LYS A 364 -16.43 4.59 24.28
CA LYS A 364 -17.14 4.85 25.55
C LYS A 364 -18.20 3.79 25.84
N PRO A 365 -18.39 3.39 27.11
CA PRO A 365 -19.41 2.41 27.49
C PRO A 365 -20.82 3.02 27.52
N GLY A 366 -21.79 2.30 26.95
CA GLY A 366 -23.19 2.69 26.85
C GLY A 366 -24.15 1.50 26.99
N SER A 367 -25.45 1.79 27.13
CA SER A 367 -26.53 0.79 27.15
C SER A 367 -27.44 1.04 25.96
N ILE A 368 -27.69 0.04 25.11
CA ILE A 368 -28.59 0.19 23.95
C ILE A 368 -30.05 0.17 24.34
N SER A 369 -30.37 -0.63 25.35
CA SER A 369 -31.71 -0.76 25.88
C SER A 369 -31.66 -0.88 27.39
N ASP A 370 -32.82 -0.73 28.03
CA ASP A 370 -32.98 -1.00 29.46
C ASP A 370 -33.23 -2.49 29.74
N GLN A 371 -33.31 -3.33 28.70
CA GLN A 371 -33.45 -4.77 28.86
C GLN A 371 -32.09 -5.37 29.19
N PRO A 372 -32.00 -6.28 30.18
CA PRO A 372 -30.75 -6.86 30.62
C PRO A 372 -30.22 -7.95 29.65
N ASN A 373 -30.00 -7.58 28.38
CA ASN A 373 -29.55 -8.51 27.34
C ASN A 373 -28.04 -8.77 27.41
N ASN A 374 -27.25 -7.77 27.80
CA ASN A 374 -25.81 -7.89 28.02
C ASN A 374 -25.36 -7.06 29.24
N PRO A 375 -25.79 -7.42 30.47
CA PRO A 375 -25.48 -6.62 31.65
C PRO A 375 -23.99 -6.53 31.98
N ALA A 376 -23.54 -5.33 32.31
CA ALA A 376 -22.20 -5.06 32.83
C ALA A 376 -22.22 -4.02 33.94
N VAL A 377 -21.24 -4.09 34.84
CA VAL A 377 -21.02 -3.11 35.91
C VAL A 377 -19.58 -2.61 35.89
N LEU A 378 -19.40 -1.35 36.28
CA LEU A 378 -18.11 -0.79 36.65
C LEU A 378 -18.10 -0.57 38.15
N VAL A 379 -17.07 -1.09 38.80
CA VAL A 379 -16.95 -1.06 40.25
C VAL A 379 -15.58 -0.52 40.63
N THR A 380 -15.51 0.42 41.57
CA THR A 380 -14.24 0.92 42.11
C THR A 380 -14.04 0.44 43.55
N ILE A 381 -12.86 -0.10 43.83
CA ILE A 381 -12.45 -0.59 45.13
C ILE A 381 -11.33 0.31 45.67
N ARG A 382 -11.47 0.76 46.91
CA ARG A 382 -10.52 1.66 47.59
C ARG A 382 -10.16 1.17 48.97
N GLY A 383 -8.91 1.31 49.37
CA GLY A 383 -8.48 0.94 50.72
C GLY A 383 -6.98 1.02 50.89
N LYS A 384 -6.51 0.82 52.11
CA LYS A 384 -5.08 0.81 52.43
C LYS A 384 -4.63 -0.62 52.70
N ALA A 385 -3.72 -1.13 51.87
CA ALA A 385 -3.21 -2.50 51.96
C ALA A 385 -1.88 -2.67 51.21
N VAL A 386 -1.25 -3.83 51.35
CA VAL A 386 -0.13 -4.24 50.50
C VAL A 386 -0.68 -4.70 49.14
N PRO A 387 -0.17 -4.20 48.00
CA PRO A 387 -0.63 -4.62 46.67
C PRO A 387 -0.55 -6.13 46.46
N ALA A 388 -1.60 -6.72 45.88
CA ALA A 388 -1.61 -8.14 45.56
C ALA A 388 -0.68 -8.44 44.37
N THR A 389 0.05 -9.56 44.43
CA THR A 389 0.74 -10.12 43.26
C THR A 389 -0.29 -10.65 42.28
N ILE A 390 -0.32 -10.08 41.07
CA ILE A 390 -1.22 -10.45 39.98
C ILE A 390 -0.90 -11.90 39.58
N GLY A 391 -1.86 -12.82 39.73
CA GLY A 391 -1.73 -14.18 39.22
C GLY A 391 -1.99 -14.22 37.71
N GLU A 392 -1.40 -15.16 36.99
CA GLU A 392 -1.59 -15.35 35.56
C GLU A 392 -2.70 -16.39 35.30
N THR A 393 -3.60 -16.14 34.36
CA THR A 393 -4.60 -17.10 33.87
C THR A 393 -4.48 -17.31 32.35
N LYS A 394 -4.84 -18.51 31.87
CA LYS A 394 -4.75 -18.89 30.44
C LYS A 394 -5.88 -18.25 29.62
N ASN A 395 -5.52 -17.66 28.49
CA ASN A 395 -6.43 -17.10 27.49
C ASN A 395 -7.23 -18.19 26.73
N PRO A 396 -8.57 -18.10 26.60
CA PRO A 396 -9.36 -19.04 25.82
C PRO A 396 -9.34 -18.81 24.29
N HIS A 397 -8.86 -17.66 23.80
CA HIS A 397 -8.94 -17.28 22.38
C HIS A 397 -7.63 -16.81 21.72
N GLY A 398 -6.47 -17.07 22.34
CA GLY A 398 -5.18 -16.79 21.73
C GLY A 398 -4.01 -17.35 22.54
N ALA A 399 -2.83 -17.47 21.92
CA ALA A 399 -1.60 -17.84 22.62
C ALA A 399 -1.10 -16.63 23.44
N GLY A 400 -1.41 -16.60 24.73
CA GLY A 400 -0.88 -15.61 25.68
C GLY A 400 -1.50 -15.77 27.06
N GLU A 401 -0.73 -15.55 28.12
CA GLU A 401 -1.22 -15.50 29.51
C GLU A 401 -1.75 -14.09 29.81
N LEU A 402 -2.91 -13.98 30.47
CA LEU A 402 -3.49 -12.71 30.90
C LEU A 402 -3.32 -12.54 32.42
N PRO A 403 -3.14 -11.32 32.94
CA PRO A 403 -3.24 -11.06 34.37
C PRO A 403 -4.66 -11.41 34.89
N THR A 404 -4.81 -11.75 36.18
CA THR A 404 -6.11 -12.03 36.84
C THR A 404 -7.16 -10.93 36.69
N THR A 405 -6.75 -9.75 36.23
CA THR A 405 -7.60 -8.59 35.92
C THR A 405 -7.96 -8.48 34.44
N GLY A 406 -7.72 -9.50 33.60
CA GLY A 406 -8.25 -9.68 32.24
C GLY A 406 -8.00 -8.58 31.21
N GLY A 407 -7.18 -7.57 31.51
CA GLY A 407 -6.70 -6.59 30.54
C GLY A 407 -5.41 -7.08 29.85
N PRO A 408 -5.07 -6.55 28.66
CA PRO A 408 -3.73 -6.74 28.11
C PRO A 408 -2.69 -6.32 29.17
N PRO A 409 -1.51 -6.97 29.24
CA PRO A 409 -0.43 -6.48 30.09
C PRO A 409 -0.28 -4.99 29.82
N THR A 410 -0.45 -4.18 30.86
CA THR A 410 -0.31 -2.73 30.73
C THR A 410 1.12 -2.52 30.25
N MET A 411 1.30 -1.99 29.04
CA MET A 411 2.60 -1.42 28.70
C MET A 411 2.95 -0.45 29.83
N PRO A 412 4.20 -0.46 30.34
CA PRO A 412 4.65 0.57 31.27
C PRO A 412 4.23 1.92 30.71
N ALA A 413 3.71 2.81 31.56
CA ALA A 413 3.29 4.12 31.09
C ALA A 413 4.46 4.75 30.33
N ALA A 414 4.19 5.46 29.22
CA ALA A 414 5.24 6.16 28.49
C ALA A 414 6.01 7.08 29.47
N GLY A 415 7.23 6.68 29.85
CA GLY A 415 8.00 7.29 30.93
C GLY A 415 8.56 6.32 31.98
N ASP A 416 8.09 5.08 32.07
CA ASP A 416 8.73 4.05 32.88
C ASP A 416 10.02 3.58 32.18
N ALA A 417 11.16 3.83 32.82
CA ALA A 417 12.48 3.52 32.28
C ALA A 417 12.59 2.03 31.93
N ALA A 418 13.17 1.73 30.75
CA ALA A 418 13.52 0.36 30.39
C ALA A 418 14.30 -0.30 31.56
N PRO A 419 14.04 -1.58 31.89
CA PRO A 419 14.64 -2.23 33.06
C PRO A 419 16.18 -2.30 32.99
N ASN A 420 16.76 -2.10 31.80
CA ASN A 420 18.18 -1.96 31.52
C ASN A 420 18.39 -0.81 30.52
N HIS A 421 19.12 0.24 30.90
CA HIS A 421 19.33 1.42 30.05
C HIS A 421 20.71 2.06 30.27
N LEU A 422 21.40 2.42 29.20
CA LEU A 422 22.68 3.12 29.23
C LEU A 422 22.55 4.43 28.47
N THR A 423 22.73 5.55 29.15
CA THR A 423 22.87 6.86 28.51
C THR A 423 24.34 7.24 28.48
N LEU A 424 24.87 7.51 27.30
CA LEU A 424 26.21 8.05 27.07
C LEU A 424 26.10 9.55 26.82
N PHE A 425 27.05 10.30 27.35
CA PHE A 425 27.10 11.76 27.25
C PHE A 425 28.45 12.18 26.68
N VAL A 426 28.44 13.02 25.64
CA VAL A 426 29.64 13.64 25.07
C VAL A 426 29.64 15.13 25.37
N ALA A 427 30.63 15.57 26.14
CA ALA A 427 30.82 16.97 26.52
C ALA A 427 31.57 17.75 25.43
N ASN A 428 31.52 19.09 25.52
CA ASN A 428 32.17 19.99 24.56
C ASN A 428 33.72 19.85 24.56
N ASP A 429 34.30 19.36 25.65
CA ASP A 429 35.73 19.05 25.77
C ASP A 429 36.08 17.63 25.29
N SER A 430 35.13 16.97 24.60
CA SER A 430 35.22 15.57 24.15
C SER A 430 35.24 14.53 25.26
N ALA A 431 35.04 14.91 26.53
CA ALA A 431 34.96 13.95 27.61
C ALA A 431 33.67 13.13 27.49
N ILE A 432 33.80 11.80 27.64
CA ILE A 432 32.67 10.88 27.59
C ILE A 432 32.32 10.46 29.02
N SER A 433 31.03 10.53 29.36
CA SER A 433 30.49 10.06 30.63
C SER A 433 29.25 9.23 30.41
N TYR A 434 28.83 8.47 31.42
CA TYR A 434 27.70 7.56 31.30
C TYR A 434 26.81 7.56 32.53
N GLU A 435 25.55 7.17 32.32
CA GLU A 435 24.59 6.76 33.33
C GLU A 435 24.03 5.40 32.92
N LEU A 436 24.26 4.38 33.75
CA LEU A 436 23.90 2.99 33.50
C LEU A 436 22.91 2.53 34.56
N PHE A 437 21.79 2.00 34.10
CA PHE A 437 20.80 1.30 34.89
C PHE A 437 20.80 -0.19 34.51
N SER A 438 21.01 -1.05 35.50
CA SER A 438 20.90 -2.50 35.37
C SER A 438 19.95 -3.03 36.43
N ARG A 439 19.05 -3.94 36.03
CA ARG A 439 18.17 -4.66 36.96
C ARG A 439 18.95 -5.45 38.02
N LYS A 440 20.14 -5.96 37.68
CA LYS A 440 20.97 -6.78 38.57
C LYS A 440 21.91 -5.95 39.44
N SER A 441 22.50 -4.90 38.85
CA SER A 441 23.58 -4.14 39.47
C SER A 441 23.17 -2.74 39.95
N GLY A 442 21.92 -2.35 39.74
CA GLY A 442 21.41 -1.03 40.12
C GLY A 442 21.89 0.08 39.19
N LYS A 443 21.96 1.30 39.71
CA LYS A 443 22.36 2.50 38.98
C LYS A 443 23.86 2.80 39.20
N SER A 444 24.58 3.10 38.13
CA SER A 444 25.97 3.56 38.17
C SER A 444 26.19 4.72 37.20
N SER A 445 27.15 5.58 37.49
CA SER A 445 27.55 6.66 36.59
C SER A 445 29.04 6.94 36.73
N GLY A 446 29.65 7.49 35.67
CA GLY A 446 31.09 7.74 35.68
C GLY A 446 31.61 8.31 34.36
N LYS A 447 32.93 8.48 34.30
CA LYS A 447 33.64 8.77 33.05
C LYS A 447 34.02 7.47 32.36
N ILE A 448 34.01 7.46 31.04
CA ILE A 448 34.47 6.33 30.23
C ILE A 448 35.60 6.81 29.33
N ASP A 449 36.72 6.10 29.38
CA ASP A 449 37.84 6.33 28.47
C ASP A 449 37.67 5.49 27.21
N ILE A 450 38.07 6.03 26.07
CA ILE A 450 38.08 5.30 24.79
C ILE A 450 38.94 4.04 24.92
N ASN A 451 38.49 2.95 24.31
CA ASN A 451 39.07 1.60 24.32
C ASN A 451 39.11 0.91 25.69
N LYS A 452 38.40 1.42 26.71
CA LYS A 452 38.20 0.69 27.98
C LYS A 452 36.81 0.03 28.03
N PRO A 453 36.72 -1.24 28.46
CA PRO A 453 35.44 -1.92 28.57
C PRO A 453 34.63 -1.41 29.76
N LEU A 454 33.36 -1.13 29.51
CA LEU A 454 32.33 -0.87 30.51
C LEU A 454 31.48 -2.12 30.71
N THR A 455 31.49 -2.65 31.93
CA THR A 455 30.59 -3.75 32.31
C THR A 455 29.18 -3.21 32.49
N THR A 456 28.24 -3.64 31.66
CA THR A 456 26.87 -3.14 31.65
C THR A 456 26.00 -3.74 32.77
N GLY A 457 26.39 -4.91 33.30
CA GLY A 457 25.56 -5.68 34.21
C GLY A 457 24.31 -6.26 33.53
N TRP A 458 24.25 -6.23 32.19
CA TRP A 458 23.25 -6.90 31.36
C TRP A 458 23.90 -8.19 30.84
N ALA A 459 23.53 -9.33 31.42
CA ALA A 459 24.20 -10.60 31.16
C ALA A 459 25.74 -10.50 31.33
N ASP A 460 26.51 -10.90 30.31
CA ASP A 460 27.97 -10.92 30.24
C ASP A 460 28.54 -9.88 29.27
N TRP A 461 27.75 -8.87 28.90
CA TRP A 461 28.11 -7.91 27.85
C TRP A 461 29.14 -6.88 28.33
N GLN A 462 30.14 -6.64 27.50
CA GLN A 462 31.10 -5.54 27.68
C GLN A 462 30.97 -4.55 26.53
N LEU A 463 30.74 -3.29 26.86
CA LEU A 463 30.68 -2.20 25.89
C LEU A 463 32.02 -1.48 25.83
N VAL A 464 32.56 -1.28 24.63
CA VAL A 464 33.79 -0.53 24.38
C VAL A 464 33.47 0.60 23.40
N ILE A 465 33.83 1.83 23.75
CA ILE A 465 33.81 2.96 22.80
C ILE A 465 35.19 3.03 22.15
N ASP A 466 35.30 2.80 20.85
CA ASP A 466 36.58 2.81 20.14
C ASP A 466 36.78 4.08 19.30
N LYS A 467 35.71 4.81 18.95
CA LYS A 467 35.78 6.12 18.29
C LYS A 467 34.78 7.10 18.88
N ALA A 468 35.20 8.36 18.96
CA ALA A 468 34.32 9.47 19.29
C ALA A 468 34.66 10.68 18.43
N MET A 469 33.63 11.36 17.93
CA MET A 469 33.70 12.56 17.13
C MET A 469 32.84 13.63 17.82
N PRO A 470 33.42 14.70 18.38
CA PRO A 470 32.65 15.77 19.03
C PRO A 470 31.75 16.54 18.06
N HIS A 471 32.22 16.63 16.81
CA HIS A 471 31.58 17.32 15.70
C HIS A 471 31.55 16.37 14.51
N ALA A 472 30.37 15.84 14.17
CA ALA A 472 30.18 14.98 13.02
C ALA A 472 28.96 15.41 12.19
N GLU A 473 29.07 15.23 10.88
CA GLU A 473 27.94 15.22 9.96
C GLU A 473 27.42 13.80 9.79
N GLN A 474 26.10 13.69 9.62
CA GLN A 474 25.46 12.42 9.31
C GLN A 474 25.85 12.01 7.88
N TRP A 475 26.36 10.81 7.74
CA TRP A 475 26.70 10.25 6.44
C TRP A 475 26.35 8.76 6.39
N MET A 476 25.82 8.32 5.25
CA MET A 476 25.36 6.96 5.03
C MET A 476 26.13 6.33 3.88
N ASP A 477 26.72 5.16 4.13
CA ASP A 477 27.33 4.35 3.09
C ASP A 477 26.29 3.37 2.55
N PHE A 478 25.94 3.55 1.27
CA PHE A 478 24.95 2.73 0.58
C PHE A 478 25.61 1.63 -0.24
N ARG A 479 25.10 0.41 -0.09
CA ARG A 479 25.54 -0.76 -0.86
C ARG A 479 24.39 -1.74 -1.10
N PRO A 480 24.45 -2.59 -2.13
CA PRO A 480 23.47 -3.64 -2.34
C PRO A 480 23.41 -4.59 -1.14
N ALA A 481 22.20 -4.98 -0.73
CA ALA A 481 22.01 -5.98 0.30
C ALA A 481 22.56 -7.35 -0.16
N LYS A 482 23.19 -8.10 0.75
CA LYS A 482 23.64 -9.47 0.47
C LYS A 482 22.45 -10.43 0.59
N SER A 483 22.17 -11.20 -0.46
CA SER A 483 21.02 -12.13 -0.56
C SER A 483 20.95 -13.27 0.48
N GLU A 484 21.84 -13.35 1.47
CA GLU A 484 21.91 -14.47 2.43
C GLU A 484 21.32 -14.16 3.83
N THR A 485 20.80 -12.96 4.09
CA THR A 485 20.28 -12.62 5.43
C THR A 485 18.83 -12.13 5.45
N THR A 486 17.97 -12.68 4.59
CA THR A 486 16.52 -12.44 4.71
C THR A 486 15.93 -13.47 5.69
N SER A 487 16.29 -13.35 6.96
CA SER A 487 15.56 -14.01 8.05
C SER A 487 14.32 -13.17 8.34
N THR A 488 13.16 -13.76 8.11
CA THR A 488 11.84 -13.37 8.62
C THR A 488 11.91 -12.66 9.98
N SER A 489 11.88 -11.33 9.97
CA SER A 489 11.43 -10.54 11.11
C SER A 489 10.28 -9.67 10.61
N ALA A 490 9.08 -9.96 11.13
CA ALA A 490 7.92 -9.11 10.96
C ALA A 490 8.25 -7.75 11.64
N GLY A 491 8.78 -6.81 10.87
CA GLY A 491 9.27 -5.52 11.36
C GLY A 491 10.56 -4.99 10.72
N ALA A 492 11.25 -5.75 9.86
CA ALA A 492 12.33 -5.19 9.05
C ALA A 492 11.76 -4.16 8.06
N ALA A 493 12.22 -2.92 8.12
CA ALA A 493 11.89 -1.91 7.13
C ALA A 493 12.25 -2.43 5.73
N GLU A 494 11.29 -2.43 4.81
CA GLU A 494 11.50 -2.82 3.42
C GLU A 494 12.63 -1.96 2.84
N LEU A 495 13.75 -2.58 2.45
CA LEU A 495 14.90 -1.84 1.93
C LEU A 495 14.55 -1.23 0.58
N PRO A 496 14.90 0.05 0.34
CA PRO A 496 14.61 0.69 -0.95
C PRO A 496 15.49 0.10 -2.05
N ASP A 497 15.01 0.14 -3.28
CA ASP A 497 15.85 -0.09 -4.45
C ASP A 497 16.78 1.11 -4.69
N GLY A 498 17.76 0.95 -5.59
CA GLY A 498 18.67 2.06 -5.90
C GLY A 498 19.47 1.88 -7.16
N VAL A 499 20.06 2.98 -7.60
CA VAL A 499 20.86 3.06 -8.83
C VAL A 499 22.27 3.48 -8.48
N ARG A 500 23.25 2.91 -9.19
CA ARG A 500 24.64 3.37 -9.10
C ARG A 500 24.89 4.35 -10.23
N ILE A 501 25.18 5.60 -9.87
CA ILE A 501 25.54 6.63 -10.83
C ILE A 501 27.06 6.65 -11.03
N ARG A 502 27.48 6.99 -12.25
CA ARG A 502 28.86 7.37 -12.57
C ARG A 502 28.86 8.81 -13.08
N VAL A 503 29.72 9.62 -12.51
CA VAL A 503 29.93 11.02 -12.89
C VAL A 503 31.38 11.21 -13.29
N GLU A 504 31.60 11.68 -14.51
CA GLU A 504 32.93 11.93 -15.06
C GLU A 504 33.11 13.42 -15.38
N GLN A 505 34.14 14.04 -14.83
CA GLN A 505 34.47 15.44 -15.09
C GLN A 505 35.98 15.66 -15.00
N ASN A 506 36.58 16.37 -15.97
CA ASN A 506 38.01 16.69 -15.99
C ASN A 506 38.97 15.48 -15.86
N GLY A 507 38.53 14.28 -16.28
CA GLY A 507 39.33 13.05 -16.17
C GLY A 507 39.19 12.33 -14.83
N GLU A 508 38.46 12.89 -13.87
CA GLU A 508 38.08 12.22 -12.63
C GLU A 508 36.74 11.50 -12.79
N THR A 509 36.62 10.34 -12.14
CA THR A 509 35.41 9.50 -12.15
C THR A 509 34.97 9.24 -10.72
N LEU A 510 33.71 9.54 -10.43
CA LEU A 510 33.05 9.18 -9.18
C LEU A 510 31.93 8.20 -9.46
N GLU A 511 31.82 7.15 -8.64
CA GLU A 511 30.68 6.26 -8.63
C GLU A 511 30.05 6.19 -7.24
N GLN A 512 28.72 6.28 -7.17
CA GLN A 512 28.00 6.25 -5.90
C GLN A 512 26.61 5.64 -6.06
N TRP A 513 26.16 4.92 -5.03
CA TRP A 513 24.79 4.44 -4.93
C TRP A 513 23.85 5.55 -4.47
N VAL A 514 22.71 5.65 -5.16
CA VAL A 514 21.61 6.58 -4.84
C VAL A 514 20.37 5.73 -4.59
N PRO A 515 19.99 5.48 -3.32
CA PRO A 515 18.78 4.75 -2.97
C PRO A 515 17.51 5.57 -3.26
N ALA A 516 16.39 4.87 -3.44
CA ALA A 516 15.09 5.50 -3.65
C ALA A 516 14.67 6.30 -2.41
N GLY A 517 14.18 7.52 -2.63
CA GLY A 517 13.80 8.45 -1.56
C GLY A 517 14.96 9.28 -1.00
N TRP A 518 16.21 8.98 -1.38
CA TRP A 518 17.38 9.73 -0.96
C TRP A 518 17.81 10.76 -1.99
N GLN A 519 18.41 11.85 -1.47
CA GLN A 519 19.10 12.85 -2.26
C GLN A 519 20.57 12.86 -1.83
N VAL A 520 21.44 12.69 -2.82
CA VAL A 520 22.88 12.57 -2.65
C VAL A 520 23.56 13.73 -3.35
N THR A 521 24.56 14.30 -2.70
CA THR A 521 25.39 15.37 -3.27
C THR A 521 26.58 14.76 -3.99
N VAL A 522 26.80 15.18 -5.23
CA VAL A 522 27.90 14.75 -6.09
C VAL A 522 28.86 15.93 -6.24
N PRO A 523 30.15 15.77 -5.88
CA PRO A 523 31.17 16.79 -6.06
C PRO A 523 31.47 16.98 -7.56
N THR A 524 30.80 17.97 -8.16
CA THR A 524 31.07 18.47 -9.50
C THR A 524 31.62 19.89 -9.41
N LEU A 525 32.28 20.34 -10.47
CA LEU A 525 32.81 21.71 -10.58
C LEU A 525 31.92 22.56 -11.50
N PRO A 526 31.77 23.87 -11.22
CA PRO A 526 32.35 24.62 -10.11
C PRO A 526 31.63 24.43 -8.76
N ASN A 527 30.38 23.95 -8.77
CA ASN A 527 29.56 23.70 -7.58
C ASN A 527 29.01 22.27 -7.64
N GLU A 528 28.70 21.72 -6.47
CA GLU A 528 28.16 20.38 -6.32
C GLU A 528 26.78 20.21 -6.98
N THR A 529 26.54 19.04 -7.56
CA THR A 529 25.27 18.65 -8.18
C THR A 529 24.51 17.73 -7.23
N MET A 530 23.22 17.96 -7.03
CA MET A 530 22.40 17.04 -6.22
C MET A 530 21.66 16.05 -7.11
N VAL A 531 21.71 14.78 -6.75
CA VAL A 531 21.08 13.68 -7.48
C VAL A 531 20.12 12.95 -6.55
N ALA A 532 18.88 12.75 -6.97
CA ALA A 532 17.86 12.03 -6.20
C ALA A 532 17.20 10.95 -7.05
N TYR A 533 17.06 9.75 -6.51
CA TYR A 533 16.35 8.64 -7.14
C TYR A 533 15.03 8.36 -6.41
N GLY A 534 13.98 8.02 -7.15
CA GLY A 534 12.70 7.64 -6.56
C GLY A 534 11.52 7.90 -7.47
N TRP A 535 10.32 7.94 -6.90
CA TRP A 535 9.08 8.11 -7.64
C TRP A 535 9.01 9.44 -8.39
N LYS A 536 8.53 9.37 -9.63
CA LYS A 536 8.30 10.53 -10.48
C LYS A 536 7.17 11.38 -9.89
N THR A 537 7.46 12.66 -9.73
CA THR A 537 6.49 13.66 -9.27
C THR A 537 5.94 14.45 -10.45
N LEU A 538 4.62 14.46 -10.63
CA LEU A 538 3.93 15.31 -11.61
C LEU A 538 3.22 16.46 -10.90
N PRO A 539 3.42 17.72 -11.31
CA PRO A 539 2.61 18.82 -10.83
C PRO A 539 1.20 18.73 -11.41
N LEU A 540 0.20 18.88 -10.54
CA LEU A 540 -1.20 18.99 -10.93
C LEU A 540 -1.63 20.46 -11.01
N PRO A 541 -2.60 20.78 -11.88
CA PRO A 541 -3.24 22.09 -11.89
C PRO A 541 -4.24 22.28 -10.72
N ILE A 542 -4.33 21.29 -9.82
CA ILE A 542 -5.16 21.32 -8.62
C ILE A 542 -4.30 21.05 -7.38
N GLY A 543 -4.55 21.79 -6.30
CA GLY A 543 -3.98 21.58 -4.98
C GLY A 543 -4.98 20.86 -4.06
N LEU A 544 -4.48 19.97 -3.21
CA LEU A 544 -5.26 19.17 -2.27
C LEU A 544 -4.78 19.43 -0.83
N GLU A 545 -5.73 19.62 0.06
CA GLU A 545 -5.52 19.84 1.49
C GLU A 545 -6.40 18.86 2.28
N LEU A 546 -5.82 18.20 3.29
CA LEU A 546 -6.56 17.33 4.21
C LEU A 546 -7.15 18.17 5.34
N LEU A 547 -8.48 18.30 5.34
CA LEU A 547 -9.19 18.99 6.41
C LEU A 547 -9.43 18.07 7.60
N ASP A 548 -9.81 16.82 7.32
CA ASP A 548 -10.09 15.83 8.36
C ASP A 548 -9.95 14.40 7.86
N PHE A 549 -9.57 13.49 8.77
CA PHE A 549 -9.48 12.07 8.49
C PHE A 549 -10.16 11.28 9.62
N GLU A 550 -11.10 10.42 9.24
CA GLU A 550 -11.93 9.66 10.16
C GLU A 550 -11.74 8.16 9.92
N VAL A 551 -11.53 7.41 11.01
CA VAL A 551 -11.47 5.94 10.99
C VAL A 551 -12.64 5.38 11.81
N LYS A 552 -13.62 4.82 11.11
CA LYS A 552 -14.69 4.05 11.75
C LYS A 552 -14.11 2.69 12.15
N ARG A 553 -14.32 2.26 13.39
CA ARG A 553 -13.87 0.95 13.90
C ARG A 553 -15.05 -0.02 14.04
N ASN A 554 -14.75 -1.32 14.04
CA ASN A 554 -15.70 -2.36 14.36
C ASN A 554 -16.06 -2.31 15.85
N GLU A 555 -17.30 -2.66 16.19
CA GLU A 555 -17.72 -2.70 17.59
C GLU A 555 -16.84 -3.68 18.38
N GLY A 556 -16.27 -3.23 19.51
CA GLY A 556 -15.46 -4.07 20.40
C GLY A 556 -14.07 -4.44 19.89
N SER A 557 -13.58 -3.82 18.80
CA SER A 557 -12.25 -4.08 18.25
C SER A 557 -11.62 -2.81 17.67
N ASP A 558 -10.30 -2.70 17.73
CA ASP A 558 -9.54 -1.67 17.02
C ASP A 558 -9.43 -1.96 15.50
N SER A 559 -10.07 -3.01 15.00
CA SER A 559 -10.15 -3.26 13.55
C SER A 559 -10.97 -2.15 12.87
N PRO A 560 -10.46 -1.56 11.78
CA PRO A 560 -11.19 -0.53 11.05
C PRO A 560 -12.34 -1.10 10.21
N ALA A 561 -13.50 -0.46 10.33
CA ALA A 561 -14.71 -0.69 9.53
C ALA A 561 -14.77 0.21 8.29
N GLY A 562 -14.07 1.35 8.30
CA GLY A 562 -14.01 2.25 7.14
C GLY A 562 -13.16 3.48 7.40
N PHE A 563 -12.66 4.09 6.33
CA PHE A 563 -11.83 5.28 6.38
C PHE A 563 -12.40 6.35 5.45
N LYS A 564 -12.37 7.60 5.91
CA LYS A 564 -12.91 8.74 5.17
C LYS A 564 -11.97 9.92 5.29
N SER A 565 -11.63 10.51 4.14
CA SER A 565 -10.88 11.77 4.09
C SER A 565 -11.79 12.89 3.63
N THR A 566 -11.78 13.99 4.37
CA THR A 566 -12.41 15.25 3.97
C THR A 566 -11.33 16.18 3.42
N LEU A 567 -11.49 16.57 2.16
CA LEU A 567 -10.48 17.25 1.36
C LEU A 567 -11.00 18.60 0.88
N ARG A 568 -10.11 19.59 0.86
CA ARG A 568 -10.29 20.80 0.06
C ARG A 568 -9.45 20.67 -1.21
N VAL A 569 -10.09 20.88 -2.35
CA VAL A 569 -9.44 20.99 -3.65
C VAL A 569 -9.42 22.45 -4.05
N SER A 570 -8.29 22.95 -4.53
CA SER A 570 -8.10 24.31 -5.02
C SER A 570 -7.51 24.29 -6.43
N ASN A 571 -7.77 25.31 -7.25
CA ASN A 571 -7.12 25.48 -8.55
C ASN A 571 -6.26 26.75 -8.57
N SER A 572 -5.49 26.94 -9.66
CA SER A 572 -4.68 28.15 -9.88
C SER A 572 -5.48 29.44 -9.98
N ASP A 573 -6.78 29.34 -10.28
CA ASP A 573 -7.66 30.48 -10.54
C ASP A 573 -8.35 30.97 -9.25
N GLY A 574 -8.05 30.35 -8.10
CA GLY A 574 -8.57 30.69 -6.78
C GLY A 574 -9.90 30.02 -6.43
N GLU A 575 -10.46 29.18 -7.30
CA GLU A 575 -11.64 28.38 -6.98
C GLU A 575 -11.27 27.25 -6.02
N SER A 576 -12.13 26.99 -5.04
CA SER A 576 -11.99 25.84 -4.16
C SER A 576 -13.30 25.09 -3.96
N ALA A 577 -13.20 23.79 -3.74
CA ALA A 577 -14.31 22.92 -3.42
C ALA A 577 -13.92 22.02 -2.25
N THR A 578 -14.86 21.80 -1.33
CA THR A 578 -14.68 20.84 -0.24
C THR A 578 -15.53 19.61 -0.50
N GLY A 579 -14.98 18.43 -0.27
CA GLY A 579 -15.71 17.17 -0.40
C GLY A 579 -15.05 16.06 0.38
N ALA A 580 -15.62 14.87 0.35
CA ALA A 580 -15.07 13.72 1.03
C ALA A 580 -14.91 12.54 0.07
N CYS A 581 -13.89 11.71 0.31
CA CYS A 581 -13.70 10.43 -0.36
C CYS A 581 -13.57 9.31 0.68
N TRP A 582 -14.22 8.18 0.40
CA TRP A 582 -14.16 6.97 1.22
C TRP A 582 -14.31 5.73 0.34
N MET A 583 -14.39 4.54 0.95
CA MET A 583 -14.44 3.26 0.24
C MET A 583 -15.53 3.25 -0.84
N ASN A 584 -15.14 3.02 -2.10
CA ASN A 584 -15.99 3.02 -3.30
C ASN A 584 -16.72 4.34 -3.61
N HIS A 585 -16.37 5.44 -2.94
CA HIS A 585 -16.97 6.75 -3.13
C HIS A 585 -15.89 7.81 -3.37
N PRO A 586 -15.44 7.98 -4.63
CA PRO A 586 -14.43 8.97 -4.98
C PRO A 586 -15.00 10.39 -5.01
N LEU A 587 -14.20 11.35 -4.56
CA LEU A 587 -14.45 12.77 -4.77
C LEU A 587 -14.11 13.15 -6.22
N SER A 588 -15.00 13.88 -6.89
CA SER A 588 -14.81 14.29 -8.29
C SER A 588 -14.63 15.80 -8.39
N TYR A 589 -13.53 16.25 -8.99
CA TYR A 589 -13.27 17.67 -9.21
C TYR A 589 -12.60 17.95 -10.57
N PRO A 590 -13.00 18.99 -11.31
CA PRO A 590 -14.28 19.72 -11.16
C PRO A 590 -15.48 18.80 -11.45
N SER A 591 -16.60 19.00 -10.76
CA SER A 591 -17.79 18.13 -10.83
C SER A 591 -18.73 18.42 -12.01
N SER A 592 -18.32 19.29 -12.94
CA SER A 592 -19.10 19.59 -14.15
C SER A 592 -19.45 18.30 -14.92
N TRP A 593 -20.72 18.18 -15.30
CA TRP A 593 -21.25 17.01 -16.02
C TRP A 593 -20.45 16.73 -17.30
N LEU A 594 -20.21 17.77 -18.11
CA LEU A 594 -19.46 17.63 -19.37
C LEU A 594 -18.04 17.10 -19.13
N ARG A 595 -17.33 17.60 -18.11
CA ARG A 595 -15.97 17.14 -17.79
C ARG A 595 -15.94 15.71 -17.26
N THR A 596 -16.97 15.33 -16.52
CA THR A 596 -17.08 13.97 -15.97
C THR A 596 -17.27 12.97 -17.08
N TRP A 597 -18.17 13.25 -18.03
CA TRP A 597 -18.41 12.36 -19.17
C TRP A 597 -17.23 12.32 -20.12
N THR A 598 -16.57 13.45 -20.37
CA THR A 598 -15.38 13.51 -21.24
C THR A 598 -14.10 13.00 -20.58
N GLY A 599 -14.13 12.60 -19.30
CA GLY A 599 -12.99 12.00 -18.61
C GLY A 599 -11.92 13.01 -18.15
N PHE A 600 -12.22 14.31 -18.18
CA PHE A 600 -11.31 15.37 -17.72
C PHE A 600 -11.45 15.72 -16.24
N THR A 601 -12.36 15.05 -15.53
CA THR A 601 -12.52 15.15 -14.08
C THR A 601 -11.46 14.32 -13.36
N TYR A 602 -10.85 14.89 -12.32
CA TYR A 602 -10.02 14.16 -11.38
C TYR A 602 -10.93 13.42 -10.40
N LYS A 603 -10.78 12.10 -10.35
CA LYS A 603 -11.40 11.24 -9.34
C LYS A 603 -10.38 10.97 -8.26
N ILE A 604 -10.70 11.37 -7.05
CA ILE A 604 -9.85 11.26 -5.87
C ILE A 604 -10.46 10.19 -4.96
N SER A 605 -9.75 9.09 -4.77
CA SER A 605 -10.19 7.95 -3.97
C SER A 605 -9.33 7.83 -2.72
N GLN A 606 -9.92 7.38 -1.62
CA GLN A 606 -9.14 7.01 -0.44
C GLN A 606 -8.29 5.76 -0.75
N ALA A 607 -6.97 5.83 -0.53
CA ALA A 607 -6.05 4.75 -0.87
C ALA A 607 -5.46 4.06 0.37
N SER A 608 -4.86 4.84 1.29
CA SER A 608 -4.25 4.31 2.52
C SER A 608 -4.14 5.38 3.61
N TRP A 609 -3.67 5.01 4.79
CA TRP A 609 -3.52 5.91 5.95
C TRP A 609 -2.47 5.34 6.91
N ASN A 610 -2.05 6.15 7.88
CA ASN A 610 -1.07 5.73 8.89
C ASN A 610 -1.77 5.36 10.21
N PRO A 611 -1.67 4.10 10.69
CA PRO A 611 -2.24 3.67 11.97
C PRO A 611 -1.75 4.45 13.18
N ASP A 612 -0.51 4.92 13.14
CA ASP A 612 0.14 5.63 14.24
C ASP A 612 -0.08 7.15 14.15
N ASN A 613 -0.59 7.65 13.02
CA ASN A 613 -0.83 9.07 12.79
C ASN A 613 -2.16 9.31 12.04
N LEU A 614 -3.23 9.52 12.81
CA LEU A 614 -4.56 9.88 12.26
C LEU A 614 -4.60 11.26 11.59
N GLY A 615 -3.52 12.05 11.68
CA GLY A 615 -3.33 13.26 10.89
C GLY A 615 -2.87 12.99 9.46
N GLN A 616 -2.56 11.75 9.08
CA GLN A 616 -2.01 11.40 7.77
C GLN A 616 -2.97 10.51 6.96
N SER A 617 -3.21 10.89 5.71
CA SER A 617 -4.01 10.12 4.76
C SER A 617 -3.41 10.16 3.36
N SER A 618 -3.45 9.03 2.65
CA SER A 618 -3.02 8.96 1.25
C SER A 618 -4.22 8.72 0.35
N VAL A 619 -4.30 9.53 -0.71
CA VAL A 619 -5.37 9.50 -1.71
C VAL A 619 -4.80 9.15 -3.07
N GLN A 620 -5.56 8.38 -3.86
CA GLN A 620 -5.24 8.09 -5.26
C GLN A 620 -6.01 9.05 -6.16
N ILE A 621 -5.35 9.57 -7.19
CA ILE A 621 -5.95 10.47 -8.17
C ILE A 621 -5.93 9.79 -9.54
N LEU A 622 -7.08 9.78 -10.21
CA LEU A 622 -7.24 9.27 -11.56
C LEU A 622 -7.92 10.32 -12.45
N ARG A 623 -7.34 10.57 -13.63
CA ARG A 623 -7.98 11.30 -14.74
C ARG A 623 -7.80 10.49 -16.01
N ASP A 624 -8.89 10.17 -16.69
CA ASP A 624 -8.90 9.29 -17.87
C ASP A 624 -9.68 9.92 -19.03
N PRO A 625 -9.03 10.69 -19.93
CA PRO A 625 -9.69 11.29 -21.10
C PRO A 625 -10.28 10.27 -22.07
N GLY A 626 -9.89 8.99 -21.96
CA GLY A 626 -10.42 7.89 -22.74
C GLY A 626 -11.76 7.35 -22.25
N TRP A 627 -12.20 7.78 -21.07
CA TRP A 627 -13.37 7.25 -20.36
C TRP A 627 -14.62 7.20 -21.24
N LEU A 628 -14.98 8.31 -21.89
CA LEU A 628 -16.18 8.41 -22.71
C LEU A 628 -16.18 7.37 -23.84
N LEU A 629 -15.06 7.28 -24.55
CA LEU A 629 -14.90 6.41 -25.71
C LEU A 629 -14.97 4.93 -25.30
N LYS A 630 -14.44 4.58 -24.12
CA LYS A 630 -14.57 3.22 -23.57
C LYS A 630 -16.03 2.87 -23.31
N TRP A 631 -16.81 3.77 -22.70
CA TRP A 631 -18.23 3.53 -22.43
C TRP A 631 -19.08 3.47 -23.70
N ILE A 632 -18.89 4.42 -24.62
CA ILE A 632 -19.59 4.43 -25.91
C ILE A 632 -19.22 3.16 -26.70
N GLY A 633 -17.94 2.82 -26.75
CA GLY A 633 -17.44 1.62 -27.43
C GLY A 633 -18.09 0.35 -26.88
N SER A 634 -18.09 0.17 -25.56
CA SER A 634 -18.76 -0.96 -24.90
C SER A 634 -20.26 -1.02 -25.19
N LEU A 635 -20.95 0.13 -25.13
CA LEU A 635 -22.38 0.19 -25.45
C LEU A 635 -22.65 -0.20 -26.91
N LEU A 636 -21.83 0.27 -27.86
CA LEU A 636 -21.93 -0.10 -29.27
C LEU A 636 -21.67 -1.59 -29.48
N VAL A 637 -20.70 -2.20 -28.78
CA VAL A 637 -20.49 -3.65 -28.84
C VAL A 637 -21.73 -4.40 -28.37
N VAL A 638 -22.31 -4.02 -27.24
CA VAL A 638 -23.53 -4.64 -26.71
C VAL A 638 -24.69 -4.50 -27.70
N ILE A 639 -24.93 -3.30 -28.23
CA ILE A 639 -25.99 -3.05 -29.23
C ILE A 639 -25.73 -3.88 -30.49
N GLY A 640 -24.52 -3.84 -31.04
CA GLY A 640 -24.18 -4.56 -32.28
C GLY A 640 -24.36 -6.07 -32.15
N VAL A 641 -23.90 -6.66 -31.05
CA VAL A 641 -24.09 -8.08 -30.72
C VAL A 641 -25.58 -8.39 -30.53
N PHE A 642 -26.32 -7.57 -29.80
CA PHE A 642 -27.77 -7.74 -29.63
C PHE A 642 -28.50 -7.71 -30.98
N MET A 643 -28.20 -6.72 -31.84
CA MET A 643 -28.77 -6.63 -33.18
C MET A 643 -28.45 -7.87 -34.02
N MET A 644 -27.22 -8.39 -33.94
CA MET A 644 -26.78 -9.54 -34.72
C MET A 644 -27.55 -10.82 -34.36
N PHE A 645 -27.78 -11.07 -33.07
CA PHE A 645 -28.39 -12.34 -32.61
C PHE A 645 -29.91 -12.27 -32.40
N TYR A 646 -30.47 -11.12 -32.04
CA TYR A 646 -31.86 -11.01 -31.59
C TYR A 646 -32.79 -10.29 -32.57
N LEU A 647 -32.28 -9.49 -33.52
CA LEU A 647 -33.12 -8.85 -34.52
C LEU A 647 -33.24 -9.73 -35.78
N GLN A 648 -34.46 -10.15 -36.10
CA GLN A 648 -34.79 -11.03 -37.24
C GLN A 648 -34.20 -10.63 -38.60
N PRO A 649 -34.06 -9.34 -38.98
CA PRO A 649 -33.45 -8.95 -40.26
C PRO A 649 -31.97 -9.35 -40.38
N TYR A 650 -31.29 -9.59 -39.26
CA TYR A 650 -29.86 -9.89 -39.19
C TYR A 650 -29.58 -11.37 -38.87
N ARG A 651 -30.52 -12.07 -38.21
CA ARG A 651 -30.41 -13.49 -37.84
C ARG A 651 -30.48 -14.47 -39.03
N LYS A 652 -31.23 -14.12 -40.08
CA LYS A 652 -31.39 -14.96 -41.30
C LYS A 652 -30.12 -15.13 -42.15
N GLN A 653 -29.01 -14.48 -41.79
CA GLN A 653 -27.73 -14.60 -42.49
C GLN A 653 -26.70 -15.47 -41.77
N THR A 654 -26.90 -15.77 -40.48
CA THR A 654 -26.07 -16.75 -39.75
C THR A 654 -26.49 -18.19 -40.01
N GLU A 655 -27.77 -18.41 -40.33
CA GLU A 655 -28.25 -19.65 -40.92
C GLU A 655 -28.07 -19.52 -42.44
N GLY A 656 -27.00 -20.09 -42.99
CA GLY A 656 -26.83 -20.14 -44.44
C GLY A 656 -28.06 -20.78 -45.07
N GLU A 657 -28.70 -20.10 -46.02
CA GLU A 657 -29.71 -20.76 -46.85
C GLU A 657 -29.08 -22.03 -47.45
N PRO A 658 -29.70 -23.21 -47.28
CA PRO A 658 -29.18 -24.42 -47.90
C PRO A 658 -29.18 -24.22 -49.41
N ILE A 659 -28.05 -24.53 -50.04
CA ILE A 659 -27.92 -24.58 -51.50
C ILE A 659 -28.78 -25.75 -52.01
N THR A 660 -30.09 -25.56 -52.10
CA THR A 660 -30.93 -26.42 -52.94
C THR A 660 -30.82 -25.90 -54.36
N LEU A 661 -30.07 -26.64 -55.19
CA LEU A 661 -30.08 -26.53 -56.64
C LEU A 661 -31.52 -26.61 -57.16
N THR A 662 -32.18 -25.47 -57.35
CA THR A 662 -33.40 -25.41 -58.14
C THR A 662 -32.99 -25.01 -59.55
N GLY A 663 -32.80 -26.02 -60.39
CA GLY A 663 -32.65 -25.84 -61.83
C GLY A 663 -33.87 -25.11 -62.43
N PRO A 664 -33.73 -24.54 -63.64
CA PRO A 664 -34.79 -23.75 -64.26
C PRO A 664 -36.02 -24.63 -64.54
N LYS A 665 -37.19 -24.17 -64.10
CA LYS A 665 -38.50 -24.80 -64.36
C LYS A 665 -38.71 -25.02 -65.86
N PRO A 666 -39.06 -26.24 -66.31
CA PRO A 666 -39.48 -26.45 -67.69
C PRO A 666 -40.88 -25.89 -67.91
N LYS A 667 -41.04 -25.14 -68.99
CA LYS A 667 -42.30 -24.55 -69.46
C LYS A 667 -43.07 -25.62 -70.24
N ASN A 668 -43.97 -26.37 -69.59
CA ASN A 668 -44.86 -27.27 -70.31
C ASN A 668 -46.07 -26.49 -70.86
N ARG A 669 -46.02 -26.18 -72.16
CA ARG A 669 -47.17 -25.80 -72.98
C ARG A 669 -47.55 -27.02 -73.81
N LYS A 670 -48.64 -27.71 -73.45
CA LYS A 670 -49.32 -28.64 -74.36
C LYS A 670 -50.61 -27.99 -74.85
N GLN A 671 -50.60 -27.56 -76.10
CA GLN A 671 -51.79 -27.42 -76.93
C GLN A 671 -51.91 -28.73 -77.71
N GLU A 672 -52.97 -29.50 -77.51
CA GLU A 672 -53.41 -30.50 -78.47
C GLU A 672 -54.80 -30.07 -78.97
N LEU A 673 -54.84 -29.69 -80.24
CA LEU A 673 -56.06 -29.63 -81.04
C LEU A 673 -56.40 -31.05 -81.50
N HIS A 674 -57.66 -31.43 -81.33
CA HIS A 674 -58.26 -32.61 -81.95
C HIS A 674 -58.23 -32.56 -83.47
N PRO A 675 -58.22 -33.74 -84.12
CA PRO A 675 -59.05 -34.00 -85.29
C PRO A 675 -60.02 -35.18 -85.07
N VAL A 676 -61.28 -34.97 -85.53
CA VAL A 676 -62.09 -35.81 -86.46
C VAL A 676 -61.62 -37.27 -86.67
N ALA A 677 -62.43 -38.33 -86.73
CA ALA A 677 -63.84 -38.63 -86.43
C ALA A 677 -64.03 -40.16 -86.51
N ARG A 678 -64.99 -40.70 -85.74
CA ARG A 678 -66.08 -41.55 -86.24
C ARG A 678 -67.22 -41.57 -85.24
#